data_AF-A0A6J4LDQ5-F1
#
_entry.id   AF-A0A6J4LDQ5-F1
#
_cell.length_a   1.000
_cell.length_b   1.000
_cell.length_c   1.000
_cell.angle_alpha   90.00
_cell.angle_beta   90.00
_cell.angle_gamma   90.00
#
_symmetry.space_group_name_H-M   'P 1'
#
loop_
_entity.id
_entity.type
_entity.pdbx_description
1 polymer ?
#
loop_
_entity_poly.entity_id
_entity_poly.type
_entity_poly.pdbx_seq_one_letter_code
_entity_poly.pdbx_strand_id
1 'polypeptide(L)'
;MKYFFSACLLLLLFACHRERPERRLLVYTSPAGATRMGSLLAAAKENNLRVDTTSGGAQLHEDSLPRYSAVVLWYADANKIGNAQQADLQRYVQAGGGLVSVGTPIASTYQWPWYYGLTHREKEAAEGGEGVVRKVSTVAEKAQREKPAFEYDGGRVFVLSVDTAGAATDKGVPSPATLKEGLVYAVGENKETDYDKARSPRVPEENRFVKVPLAGDFDEPMQIEIAKDGRVFVIERKGALKLYDPQTKSVRVIARLNVFSLLEDGLLGMALDPAFDRNGWTYFFYSPAGDVPKQHVSRFTMQGDSLLMNTEKVLLEIPVQRQTCCHSGGGLEFGPDGLLYISAGDNTSSKESSGYTPLDERPGRGPFDSQKSSANTNDLRGKILRIRPEPDGTYSIPTGNLFHKSEPNTRPEIYAMGCRNPFRFTVDKRGWVYWGDVGPDSGVDSLRGPQSYDEFNQARESGYFGWPYFVADNKAYPDYDFATNTILQEYQNPLKPVNHSPNNTGKKELPPTQKPIIWYPYGPSEEFPMLGTGSRSACAGPFYYSADFKGAPYRFPAYYNDRMFIYEWARGWIKTVAFDRDGNLTKIEDFLPTTPFSKPIDLKFGPDGALYVLDYGKDYFSKNEDALLSRIEYTEGNRAPLPRIAADQTVGAAPLTVRFSAKGSTDYDQADSLRYEWDFGGGSKAKAESAEASYTFSKPGVYKVTLKATDPQGESTTAVQEIKVGNGKPRVQVALAGNQTFFWDNGTIDYAVQVADKEDGALGSGIDPARVDVYFDYLQQGRDLALVMDGQYETGSAKYLVGKQLIEASDCRSCHANDKESVGPAYKAVAARYKGNYQALLFLPQKIIKGGNGNWGERLMSAHPQLNTDQATEMVKYILSLANEVEKRPVQGRIATQQHVGTGEEGRYFFTVSYTDKGANGIGPITAREVVSLRHPKLEADECDAFHKVGKSRPNAGALAFAGGARDGGYLVFKGIDLTGVDALTYRVSAREHGGTIALHLDTPDGPVVNTVQVKPTFRKQGGVWELQPENWAEVTGRLSPTPGKHDLYFVFTNEQIKDKGLMNVDWILFRPGGKAMASR
;
A
#
# COMPACT_ATOMS: atom_id res chain seq x y z
N MET A 1 -15.43 74.18 -21.56
CA MET A 1 -14.62 73.02 -22.01
C MET A 1 -13.19 73.19 -21.51
N LYS A 2 -12.84 72.59 -20.35
CA LYS A 2 -11.46 72.24 -19.92
C LYS A 2 -11.35 71.77 -18.45
N TYR A 3 -12.36 71.08 -17.88
CA TYR A 3 -12.21 70.47 -16.53
C TYR A 3 -13.07 69.20 -16.36
N PHE A 4 -13.04 68.28 -17.33
CA PHE A 4 -13.77 67.00 -17.21
C PHE A 4 -12.96 65.75 -17.60
N PHE A 5 -11.66 65.89 -17.91
CA PHE A 5 -10.82 64.78 -18.39
C PHE A 5 -9.69 64.35 -17.45
N SER A 6 -9.56 64.94 -16.25
CA SER A 6 -8.51 64.56 -15.29
C SER A 6 -8.97 63.66 -14.14
N ALA A 7 -10.26 63.33 -14.04
CA ALA A 7 -10.77 62.46 -12.98
C ALA A 7 -10.84 60.96 -13.35
N CYS A 8 -10.73 60.61 -14.64
CA CYS A 8 -10.81 59.21 -15.10
C CYS A 8 -9.45 58.52 -15.34
N LEU A 9 -8.32 59.21 -15.17
CA LEU A 9 -6.98 58.63 -15.39
C LEU A 9 -6.23 58.26 -14.10
N LEU A 10 -6.86 58.43 -12.92
CA LEU A 10 -6.26 58.13 -11.61
C LEU A 10 -6.90 56.95 -10.86
N LEU A 11 -7.82 56.23 -11.52
CA LEU A 11 -8.49 55.02 -10.98
C LEU A 11 -8.08 53.72 -11.69
N LEU A 12 -7.03 53.74 -12.53
CA LEU A 12 -6.58 52.58 -13.33
C LEU A 12 -5.14 52.12 -13.04
N LEU A 13 -4.49 52.55 -11.97
CA LEU A 13 -3.08 52.20 -11.68
C LEU A 13 -2.76 51.82 -10.22
N PHE A 14 -3.69 51.21 -9.48
CA PHE A 14 -3.35 50.51 -8.24
C PHE A 14 -4.05 49.15 -8.16
N ALA A 15 -3.55 48.19 -8.93
CA ALA A 15 -3.54 46.80 -8.44
C ALA A 15 -2.50 46.74 -7.30
N CYS A 16 -2.86 47.24 -6.12
CA CYS A 16 -2.08 47.00 -4.91
C CYS A 16 -2.14 45.50 -4.62
N HIS A 17 -1.11 44.75 -5.00
CA HIS A 17 -0.90 43.42 -4.46
C HIS A 17 -0.77 43.54 -2.93
N ARG A 18 -1.67 42.89 -2.19
CA ARG A 18 -1.61 42.84 -0.73
C ARG A 18 -0.39 42.02 -0.29
N GLU A 19 0.35 42.55 0.67
CA GLU A 19 1.36 41.79 1.40
C GLU A 19 0.66 40.94 2.47
N ARG A 20 1.18 39.72 2.72
CA ARG A 20 0.67 38.89 3.82
C ARG A 20 0.97 39.55 5.17
N PRO A 21 0.06 39.42 6.15
CA PRO A 21 0.25 40.01 7.48
C PRO A 21 1.39 39.38 8.29
N GLU A 22 1.72 38.11 8.02
CA GLU A 22 2.82 37.39 8.68
C GLU A 22 3.79 36.81 7.65
N ARG A 23 5.06 36.65 8.05
CA ARG A 23 6.05 35.87 7.29
C ARG A 23 6.14 34.46 7.87
N ARG A 24 5.63 33.47 7.13
CA ARG A 24 5.45 32.11 7.62
C ARG A 24 5.97 31.07 6.64
N LEU A 25 6.64 30.05 7.15
CA LEU A 25 7.13 28.90 6.41
C LEU A 25 6.29 27.67 6.73
N LEU A 26 5.95 26.90 5.70
CA LEU A 26 5.48 25.52 5.84
C LEU A 26 6.63 24.57 5.56
N VAL A 27 7.09 23.82 6.56
CA VAL A 27 8.18 22.85 6.39
C VAL A 27 7.60 21.44 6.31
N TYR A 28 7.68 20.85 5.12
CA TYR A 28 7.36 19.45 4.88
C TYR A 28 8.64 18.60 5.04
N THR A 29 8.64 17.65 5.99
CA THR A 29 9.84 16.87 6.34
C THR A 29 9.53 15.41 6.63
N SER A 30 10.48 14.52 6.32
CA SER A 30 10.45 13.13 6.79
C SER A 30 10.79 13.05 8.29
N PRO A 31 10.50 11.93 8.99
CA PRO A 31 10.94 11.74 10.38
C PRO A 31 12.46 11.85 10.56
N ALA A 32 13.24 11.37 9.58
CA ALA A 32 14.71 11.50 9.58
C ALA A 32 15.16 12.93 9.29
N GLY A 33 14.43 13.68 8.46
CA GLY A 33 14.69 15.11 8.22
C GLY A 33 14.41 15.99 9.44
N ALA A 34 13.39 15.62 10.23
CA ALA A 34 12.97 16.37 11.41
C ALA A 34 14.08 16.48 12.47
N THR A 35 14.90 15.43 12.60
CA THR A 35 16.06 15.44 13.52
C THR A 35 17.17 16.41 13.09
N ARG A 36 17.18 16.85 11.82
CA ARG A 36 18.20 17.71 11.21
C ARG A 36 17.81 19.19 11.15
N MET A 37 16.64 19.58 11.68
CA MET A 37 16.06 20.92 11.49
C MET A 37 16.79 22.06 12.23
N GLY A 38 17.79 21.78 13.07
CA GLY A 38 18.44 22.78 13.91
C GLY A 38 18.95 24.00 13.13
N SER A 39 19.62 23.80 12.00
CA SER A 39 20.15 24.91 11.18
C SER A 39 19.06 25.70 10.46
N LEU A 40 18.00 25.03 10.00
CA LEU A 40 16.83 25.67 9.38
C LEU A 40 16.08 26.55 10.39
N LEU A 41 15.85 26.05 11.60
CA LEU A 41 15.17 26.81 12.66
C LEU A 41 15.99 28.01 13.13
N ALA A 42 17.32 27.87 13.20
CA ALA A 42 18.21 28.99 13.47
C ALA A 42 18.11 30.08 12.38
N ALA A 43 18.18 29.68 11.10
CA ALA A 43 18.04 30.60 9.98
C ALA A 43 16.65 31.28 9.94
N ALA A 44 15.57 30.54 10.22
CA ALA A 44 14.22 31.10 10.28
C ALA A 44 14.07 32.12 11.41
N LYS A 45 14.61 31.82 12.60
CA LYS A 45 14.60 32.72 13.77
C LYS A 45 15.34 34.01 13.48
N GLU A 46 16.51 33.95 12.85
CA GLU A 46 17.29 35.14 12.47
C GLU A 46 16.55 36.05 11.47
N ASN A 47 15.62 35.50 10.68
CA ASN A 47 14.85 36.23 9.68
C ASN A 47 13.43 36.60 10.15
N ASN A 48 13.12 36.42 11.44
CA ASN A 48 11.78 36.63 12.00
C ASN A 48 10.68 35.86 11.25
N LEU A 49 10.95 34.61 10.87
CA LEU A 49 10.01 33.73 10.16
C LEU A 49 9.35 32.76 11.14
N ARG A 50 8.02 32.71 11.13
CA ARG A 50 7.27 31.67 11.85
C ARG A 50 7.34 30.36 11.08
N VAL A 51 7.53 29.24 11.77
CA VAL A 51 7.68 27.92 11.16
C VAL A 51 6.56 27.01 11.63
N ASP A 52 5.76 26.52 10.68
CA ASP A 52 4.86 25.40 10.89
C ASP A 52 5.49 24.16 10.24
N THR A 53 5.45 23.01 10.92
CA THR A 53 6.05 21.75 10.44
C THR A 53 4.98 20.69 10.20
N THR A 54 5.15 19.90 9.15
CA THR A 54 4.28 18.76 8.84
C THR A 54 5.08 17.62 8.21
N SER A 55 4.63 16.40 8.43
CA SER A 55 5.02 15.20 7.67
C SER A 55 3.86 14.63 6.85
N GLY A 56 2.67 15.22 6.97
CA GLY A 56 1.46 14.85 6.24
C GLY A 56 1.15 15.85 5.13
N GLY A 57 0.80 15.34 3.95
CA GLY A 57 0.53 16.17 2.77
C GLY A 57 -0.74 17.02 2.86
N ALA A 58 -1.59 16.85 3.87
CA ALA A 58 -2.85 17.60 4.02
C ALA A 58 -2.69 19.14 4.04
N GLN A 59 -1.50 19.65 4.42
CA GLN A 59 -1.21 21.09 4.40
C GLN A 59 -0.63 21.58 3.07
N LEU A 60 -0.21 20.68 2.18
CA LEU A 60 0.24 20.99 0.82
C LEU A 60 -0.96 21.04 -0.13
N HIS A 61 -1.89 21.96 0.17
CA HIS A 61 -3.13 22.13 -0.59
C HIS A 61 -3.36 23.60 -0.94
N GLU A 62 -3.92 23.87 -2.11
CA GLU A 62 -4.18 25.24 -2.61
C GLU A 62 -5.00 26.11 -1.64
N ASP A 63 -5.89 25.52 -0.84
CA ASP A 63 -6.67 26.27 0.15
C ASP A 63 -5.86 26.70 1.40
N SER A 64 -4.74 26.01 1.67
CA SER A 64 -3.90 26.23 2.86
C SER A 64 -2.64 27.04 2.55
N LEU A 65 -2.04 26.81 1.37
CA LEU A 65 -0.78 27.42 0.93
C LEU A 65 -0.78 28.96 0.83
N PRO A 66 -1.90 29.67 0.54
CA PRO A 66 -1.93 31.13 0.49
C PRO A 66 -1.45 31.82 1.78
N ARG A 67 -1.51 31.13 2.92
CA ARG A 67 -1.09 31.65 4.24
C ARG A 67 0.43 31.66 4.43
N TYR A 68 1.16 30.94 3.58
CA TYR A 68 2.60 30.74 3.71
C TYR A 68 3.37 31.59 2.70
N SER A 69 4.44 32.22 3.18
CA SER A 69 5.38 33.01 2.39
C SER A 69 6.28 32.13 1.52
N ALA A 70 6.64 30.95 2.04
CA ALA A 70 7.34 29.92 1.30
C ALA A 70 7.04 28.52 1.87
N VAL A 71 7.15 27.50 1.02
CA VAL A 71 7.14 26.09 1.38
C VAL A 71 8.58 25.57 1.37
N VAL A 72 8.94 24.78 2.37
CA VAL A 72 10.25 24.16 2.51
C VAL A 72 10.10 22.64 2.45
N LEU A 73 10.66 21.99 1.42
CA LEU A 73 10.85 20.55 1.35
C LEU A 73 12.20 20.20 2.00
N TRP A 74 12.14 19.73 3.24
CA TRP A 74 13.32 19.50 4.09
C TRP A 74 13.58 18.02 4.29
N TYR A 75 14.60 17.47 3.60
CA TYR A 75 14.90 16.03 3.58
C TYR A 75 13.62 15.19 3.45
N ALA A 76 12.74 15.64 2.56
CA ALA A 76 11.44 15.05 2.37
C ALA A 76 11.56 13.79 1.50
N ASP A 77 10.61 12.89 1.68
CA ASP A 77 10.43 11.76 0.78
C ASP A 77 9.43 12.19 -0.30
N ALA A 78 9.93 12.51 -1.49
CA ALA A 78 9.10 12.93 -2.62
C ALA A 78 8.09 11.86 -3.03
N ASN A 79 8.37 10.58 -2.73
CA ASN A 79 7.46 9.45 -2.99
C ASN A 79 6.22 9.45 -2.09
N LYS A 80 6.23 10.21 -1.00
CA LYS A 80 5.10 10.34 -0.07
C LYS A 80 4.24 11.57 -0.33
N ILE A 81 4.60 12.41 -1.29
CA ILE A 81 3.80 13.56 -1.72
C ILE A 81 2.92 13.07 -2.88
N GLY A 82 1.61 12.96 -2.64
CA GLY A 82 0.65 12.47 -3.62
C GLY A 82 0.42 13.47 -4.76
N ASN A 83 -0.18 12.98 -5.86
CA ASN A 83 -0.33 13.74 -7.11
C ASN A 83 -1.00 15.10 -6.92
N ALA A 84 -2.05 15.18 -6.11
CA ALA A 84 -2.74 16.43 -5.82
C ALA A 84 -1.84 17.45 -5.12
N GLN A 85 -1.06 17.01 -4.14
CA GLN A 85 -0.15 17.88 -3.40
C GLN A 85 1.03 18.35 -4.28
N GLN A 86 1.52 17.47 -5.17
CA GLN A 86 2.52 17.84 -6.16
C GLN A 86 2.00 18.94 -7.11
N ALA A 87 0.77 18.80 -7.60
CA ALA A 87 0.13 19.78 -8.48
C ALA A 87 -0.14 21.10 -7.75
N ASP A 88 -0.67 21.06 -6.53
CA ASP A 88 -0.96 22.25 -5.73
C ASP A 88 0.31 23.01 -5.35
N LEU A 89 1.42 22.30 -5.09
CA LEU A 89 2.71 22.95 -4.86
C LEU A 89 3.23 23.64 -6.12
N GLN A 90 3.12 22.99 -7.29
CA GLN A 90 3.47 23.60 -8.57
C GLN A 90 2.62 24.85 -8.84
N ARG A 91 1.30 24.77 -8.62
CA ARG A 91 0.37 25.89 -8.80
C ARG A 91 0.67 27.03 -7.82
N TYR A 92 1.01 26.73 -6.57
CA TYR A 92 1.47 27.71 -5.59
C TYR A 92 2.71 28.48 -6.05
N VAL A 93 3.69 27.79 -6.63
CA VAL A 93 4.88 28.44 -7.21
C VAL A 93 4.51 29.27 -8.43
N GLN A 94 3.65 28.76 -9.32
CA GLN A 94 3.13 29.52 -10.47
C GLN A 94 2.37 30.79 -10.08
N ALA A 95 1.70 30.76 -8.92
CA ALA A 95 1.00 31.89 -8.33
C ALA A 95 1.96 32.91 -7.67
N GLY A 96 3.28 32.72 -7.74
CA GLY A 96 4.28 33.61 -7.16
C GLY A 96 4.76 33.22 -5.76
N GLY A 97 4.42 32.01 -5.29
CA GLY A 97 4.89 31.43 -4.04
C GLY A 97 6.40 31.15 -4.01
N GLY A 98 6.95 31.04 -2.80
CA GLY A 98 8.35 30.68 -2.59
C GLY A 98 8.55 29.18 -2.32
N LEU A 99 9.54 28.54 -2.94
CA LEU A 99 9.88 27.14 -2.68
C LEU A 99 11.34 27.02 -2.26
N VAL A 100 11.60 26.29 -1.19
CA VAL A 100 12.95 25.91 -0.74
C VAL A 100 13.01 24.38 -0.73
N SER A 101 13.94 23.77 -1.46
CA SER A 101 14.17 22.33 -1.42
C SER A 101 15.59 22.02 -0.98
N VAL A 102 15.72 21.18 0.05
CA VAL A 102 16.99 20.72 0.60
C VAL A 102 16.91 19.22 0.81
N GLY A 103 17.82 18.46 0.19
CA GLY A 103 17.96 17.02 0.45
C GLY A 103 16.74 16.16 0.15
N THR A 104 15.90 16.60 -0.78
CA THR A 104 14.65 15.92 -1.18
C THR A 104 14.85 15.33 -2.58
N PRO A 105 15.47 14.13 -2.69
CA PRO A 105 15.72 13.50 -3.99
C PRO A 105 14.41 13.05 -4.62
N ILE A 106 14.39 13.04 -5.95
CA ILE A 106 13.37 12.38 -6.74
C ILE A 106 14.05 11.46 -7.73
N ALA A 107 13.62 10.21 -7.78
CA ALA A 107 14.31 9.17 -8.55
C ALA A 107 13.98 9.24 -10.05
N SER A 108 12.77 9.67 -10.42
CA SER A 108 12.27 9.60 -11.79
C SER A 108 11.55 10.86 -12.24
N THR A 109 11.78 11.24 -13.49
CA THR A 109 11.06 12.34 -14.15
C THR A 109 9.56 12.03 -14.28
N TYR A 110 9.19 10.76 -14.50
CA TYR A 110 7.80 10.37 -14.74
C TYR A 110 6.91 10.47 -13.49
N GLN A 111 7.49 10.58 -12.30
CA GLN A 111 6.76 10.74 -11.05
C GLN A 111 6.30 12.18 -10.85
N TRP A 112 7.23 13.14 -10.93
CA TRP A 112 6.95 14.57 -10.76
C TRP A 112 7.81 15.40 -11.72
N PRO A 113 7.44 15.45 -13.02
CA PRO A 113 8.29 16.01 -14.07
C PRO A 113 8.73 17.45 -13.78
N TRP A 114 7.81 18.27 -13.26
CA TRP A 114 8.09 19.65 -12.88
C TRP A 114 9.18 19.78 -11.81
N TYR A 115 9.10 18.97 -10.75
CA TYR A 115 10.09 19.00 -9.67
C TYR A 115 11.41 18.33 -10.07
N TYR A 116 11.35 17.33 -10.97
CA TYR A 116 12.55 16.76 -11.58
C TYR A 116 13.31 17.83 -12.36
N GLY A 117 12.63 18.58 -13.24
CA GLY A 117 13.21 19.70 -13.99
C GLY A 117 13.80 20.79 -13.08
N LEU A 118 13.17 21.06 -11.93
CA LEU A 118 13.70 21.97 -10.91
C LEU A 118 15.03 21.52 -10.29
N THR A 119 15.15 20.22 -10.01
CA THR A 119 16.26 19.64 -9.22
C THR A 119 17.39 19.08 -10.07
N HIS A 120 17.13 18.75 -11.34
CA HIS A 120 18.06 18.09 -12.27
C HIS A 120 18.36 18.94 -13.51
N ARG A 121 18.34 20.27 -13.38
CA ARG A 121 18.58 21.26 -14.45
C ARG A 121 19.83 21.04 -15.32
N GLU A 122 20.78 20.21 -14.89
CA GLU A 122 21.99 19.85 -15.64
C GLU A 122 21.78 18.69 -16.63
N LYS A 123 20.89 17.72 -16.35
CA LYS A 123 20.70 16.51 -17.18
C LYS A 123 19.92 16.79 -18.47
N GLU A 124 18.95 17.72 -18.46
CA GLU A 124 18.19 18.13 -19.66
C GLU A 124 19.06 18.75 -20.76
N ALA A 125 20.28 19.23 -20.43
CA ALA A 125 21.22 19.74 -21.42
C ALA A 125 22.13 18.65 -22.03
N ALA A 126 22.18 17.45 -21.43
CA ALA A 126 23.06 16.36 -21.83
C ALA A 126 22.32 15.23 -22.56
N GLU A 127 21.07 14.95 -22.18
CA GLU A 127 20.22 13.94 -22.81
C GLU A 127 19.21 14.62 -23.73
N GLY A 128 19.71 15.11 -24.87
CA GLY A 128 18.85 15.63 -25.92
C GLY A 128 17.94 14.53 -26.45
N GLY A 129 16.62 14.74 -26.36
CA GLY A 129 15.69 14.06 -27.23
C GLY A 129 16.14 14.24 -28.68
N GLU A 130 16.19 13.14 -29.43
CA GLU A 130 16.58 13.14 -30.83
C GLU A 130 15.70 14.12 -31.61
N GLY A 131 16.24 15.30 -31.94
CA GLY A 131 15.48 16.28 -32.72
C GLY A 131 15.84 17.76 -32.63
N VAL A 132 16.89 18.22 -31.96
CA VAL A 132 17.32 19.63 -32.11
C VAL A 132 18.84 19.78 -32.05
N VAL A 133 19.46 20.02 -33.21
CA VAL A 133 20.84 20.55 -33.26
C VAL A 133 20.83 21.97 -32.73
N ARG A 134 21.35 22.23 -31.52
CA ARG A 134 21.85 23.57 -31.15
C ARG A 134 23.15 23.56 -30.34
N LYS A 135 24.02 24.46 -30.80
CA LYS A 135 25.39 24.80 -30.41
C LYS A 135 25.71 24.77 -28.91
N VAL A 136 26.91 24.24 -28.65
CA VAL A 136 27.77 24.38 -27.46
C VAL A 136 27.60 25.74 -26.77
N SER A 137 27.06 25.72 -25.55
CA SER A 137 27.03 26.88 -24.64
C SER A 137 28.40 27.11 -24.00
N THR A 138 28.78 28.36 -23.83
CA THR A 138 30.10 28.76 -23.31
C THR A 138 30.17 28.68 -21.77
N VAL A 139 31.40 28.70 -21.21
CA VAL A 139 31.69 28.57 -19.76
C VAL A 139 30.95 29.61 -18.89
N ALA A 140 30.60 30.77 -19.42
CA ALA A 140 29.85 31.81 -18.70
C ALA A 140 28.35 31.49 -18.52
N GLU A 141 27.75 30.71 -19.43
CA GLU A 141 26.35 30.27 -19.32
C GLU A 141 26.19 29.10 -18.33
N LYS A 142 27.25 28.33 -18.06
CA LYS A 142 27.31 27.32 -16.98
C LYS A 142 27.27 27.98 -15.60
N ALA A 143 28.04 29.05 -15.38
CA ALA A 143 28.14 29.71 -14.06
C ALA A 143 26.87 30.46 -13.61
N GLN A 144 25.98 30.86 -14.54
CA GLN A 144 24.66 31.41 -14.20
C GLN A 144 23.64 30.31 -13.82
N ARG A 145 23.84 29.05 -14.27
CA ARG A 145 22.98 27.90 -13.97
C ARG A 145 23.27 27.25 -12.61
N GLU A 146 24.39 27.60 -11.98
CA GLU A 146 24.88 27.04 -10.71
C GLU A 146 24.34 27.74 -9.45
N LYS A 147 23.53 28.80 -9.58
CA LYS A 147 22.98 29.48 -8.39
C LYS A 147 21.84 28.66 -7.78
N PRO A 148 21.87 28.41 -6.45
CA PRO A 148 20.81 27.68 -5.76
C PRO A 148 19.50 28.46 -5.73
N ALA A 149 19.54 29.79 -5.79
CA ALA A 149 18.38 30.70 -5.86
C ALA A 149 18.10 31.13 -7.32
N PHE A 150 16.85 31.00 -7.78
CA PHE A 150 16.41 31.37 -9.13
C PHE A 150 14.89 31.52 -9.23
N GLU A 151 14.41 32.27 -10.23
CA GLU A 151 12.99 32.30 -10.56
C GLU A 151 12.64 31.10 -11.45
N TYR A 152 11.49 30.49 -11.20
CA TYR A 152 10.99 29.38 -12.01
C TYR A 152 9.47 29.37 -12.02
N ASP A 153 8.89 29.28 -13.22
CA ASP A 153 7.44 29.25 -13.44
C ASP A 153 6.64 30.40 -12.80
N GLY A 154 7.28 31.52 -12.47
CA GLY A 154 6.65 32.69 -11.84
C GLY A 154 6.87 32.79 -10.33
N GLY A 155 7.48 31.77 -9.70
CA GLY A 155 7.81 31.76 -8.28
C GLY A 155 9.31 31.86 -8.00
N ARG A 156 9.64 31.99 -6.71
CA ARG A 156 11.02 32.14 -6.22
C ARG A 156 11.48 30.81 -5.64
N VAL A 157 12.46 30.18 -6.27
CA VAL A 157 12.89 28.83 -5.93
C VAL A 157 14.33 28.83 -5.43
N PHE A 158 14.57 28.11 -4.33
CA PHE A 158 15.88 27.80 -3.81
C PHE A 158 16.07 26.28 -3.74
N VAL A 159 17.05 25.72 -4.45
CA VAL A 159 17.35 24.28 -4.42
C VAL A 159 18.78 24.06 -3.96
N LEU A 160 18.95 23.17 -2.98
CA LEU A 160 20.25 22.73 -2.51
C LEU A 160 20.35 21.20 -2.52
N SER A 161 21.19 20.68 -3.42
CA SER A 161 21.56 19.28 -3.45
C SER A 161 22.55 18.98 -2.33
N VAL A 162 22.24 17.99 -1.50
CA VAL A 162 23.09 17.52 -0.40
C VAL A 162 23.24 16.01 -0.50
N ASP A 163 24.40 15.50 -0.09
CA ASP A 163 24.61 14.05 -0.03
C ASP A 163 23.75 13.44 1.08
N THR A 164 22.81 12.58 0.68
CA THR A 164 21.90 11.88 1.58
C THR A 164 22.35 10.46 1.93
N ALA A 165 23.49 9.98 1.41
CA ALA A 165 23.94 8.59 1.55
C ALA A 165 24.39 8.20 2.98
N GLY A 166 24.49 9.16 3.91
CA GLY A 166 24.81 8.93 5.32
C GLY A 166 23.62 9.19 6.24
N ALA A 167 22.74 8.19 6.43
CA ALA A 167 21.57 8.32 7.31
C ALA A 167 21.90 8.49 8.81
N ALA A 168 23.15 8.30 9.23
CA ALA A 168 23.55 8.23 10.64
C ALA A 168 24.52 9.34 11.14
N THR A 169 24.82 10.39 10.35
CA THR A 169 25.73 11.48 10.76
C THR A 169 25.23 12.86 10.33
N ASP A 170 25.58 13.93 11.06
CA ASP A 170 25.32 15.35 10.69
C ASP A 170 26.03 15.81 9.40
N LYS A 171 26.76 14.91 8.72
CA LYS A 171 27.33 15.18 7.40
C LYS A 171 26.21 15.49 6.40
N GLY A 172 26.36 16.61 5.69
CA GLY A 172 25.42 17.02 4.63
C GLY A 172 24.33 17.99 5.08
N VAL A 173 24.30 18.45 6.34
CA VAL A 173 23.37 19.52 6.79
C VAL A 173 23.92 20.91 6.42
N PRO A 174 23.15 21.76 5.70
CA PRO A 174 23.62 23.09 5.31
C PRO A 174 23.77 24.03 6.51
N SER A 175 24.72 24.97 6.39
CA SER A 175 24.94 25.99 7.43
C SER A 175 23.72 26.93 7.55
N PRO A 176 23.44 27.49 8.74
CA PRO A 176 22.39 28.49 8.91
C PRO A 176 22.56 29.71 7.99
N ALA A 177 23.80 30.11 7.69
CA ALA A 177 24.09 31.24 6.80
C ALA A 177 23.64 30.95 5.35
N THR A 178 23.92 29.76 4.84
CA THR A 178 23.47 29.32 3.50
C THR A 178 21.94 29.26 3.43
N LEU A 179 21.28 28.73 4.47
CA LEU A 179 19.82 28.62 4.52
C LEU A 179 19.16 29.99 4.64
N LYS A 180 19.77 30.93 5.36
CA LYS A 180 19.28 32.30 5.51
C LYS A 180 19.10 33.00 4.18
N GLU A 181 20.10 32.93 3.30
CA GLU A 181 20.01 33.52 1.96
C GLU A 181 18.86 32.91 1.14
N GLY A 182 18.73 31.57 1.17
CA GLY A 182 17.66 30.87 0.46
C GLY A 182 16.25 31.19 0.99
N LEU A 183 16.09 31.25 2.30
CA LEU A 183 14.81 31.62 2.94
C LEU A 183 14.40 33.06 2.60
N VAL A 184 15.34 34.01 2.69
CA VAL A 184 15.08 35.41 2.33
C VAL A 184 14.67 35.52 0.86
N TYR A 185 15.38 34.82 -0.02
CA TYR A 185 15.07 34.80 -1.45
C TYR A 185 13.67 34.23 -1.73
N ALA A 186 13.34 33.06 -1.17
CA ALA A 186 12.05 32.41 -1.40
C ALA A 186 10.87 33.24 -0.86
N VAL A 187 11.02 33.83 0.33
CA VAL A 187 9.99 34.71 0.94
C VAL A 187 9.80 35.99 0.11
N GLY A 188 10.89 36.57 -0.40
CA GLY A 188 10.86 37.80 -1.19
C GLY A 188 10.13 38.94 -0.47
N GLU A 189 9.26 39.65 -1.20
CA GLU A 189 8.44 40.76 -0.67
C GLU A 189 7.20 40.29 0.12
N ASN A 190 7.02 38.99 0.36
CA ASN A 190 5.86 38.43 1.09
C ASN A 190 4.48 38.74 0.46
N LYS A 191 4.42 38.95 -0.85
CA LYS A 191 3.17 39.19 -1.60
C LYS A 191 2.25 37.98 -1.60
N GLU A 192 0.95 38.20 -1.42
CA GLU A 192 -0.08 37.16 -1.59
C GLU A 192 0.05 36.44 -2.95
N THR A 193 -0.27 35.15 -2.96
CA THR A 193 -0.24 34.32 -4.18
C THR A 193 -1.42 34.66 -5.08
N ASP A 194 -1.15 34.71 -6.38
CA ASP A 194 -2.12 35.04 -7.43
C ASP A 194 -2.38 33.80 -8.29
N TYR A 195 -3.36 32.99 -7.88
CA TYR A 195 -3.65 31.70 -8.52
C TYR A 195 -4.26 31.83 -9.92
N ASP A 196 -4.67 33.04 -10.35
CA ASP A 196 -5.06 33.30 -11.74
C ASP A 196 -3.87 33.13 -12.71
N LYS A 197 -2.62 33.17 -12.20
CA LYS A 197 -1.40 32.89 -12.97
C LYS A 197 -1.08 31.40 -13.09
N ALA A 198 -1.71 30.54 -12.29
CA ALA A 198 -1.46 29.11 -12.30
C ALA A 198 -2.04 28.46 -13.57
N ARG A 199 -1.19 27.71 -14.30
CA ARG A 199 -1.53 27.10 -15.59
C ARG A 199 -1.72 25.59 -15.49
N SER A 200 -1.09 24.97 -14.50
CA SER A 200 -1.23 23.53 -14.26
C SER A 200 -2.64 23.22 -13.79
N PRO A 201 -3.30 22.17 -14.32
CA PRO A 201 -4.64 21.81 -13.88
C PRO A 201 -4.60 21.29 -12.45
N ARG A 202 -5.66 21.57 -11.68
CA ARG A 202 -5.84 20.97 -10.35
C ARG A 202 -6.17 19.49 -10.53
N VAL A 203 -5.53 18.64 -9.72
CA VAL A 203 -5.82 17.21 -9.69
C VAL A 203 -7.14 17.00 -8.97
N PRO A 204 -8.09 16.24 -9.54
CA PRO A 204 -9.33 15.90 -8.86
C PRO A 204 -9.06 15.14 -7.56
N GLU A 205 -9.73 15.55 -6.48
CA GLU A 205 -9.63 14.87 -5.20
C GLU A 205 -10.21 13.44 -5.31
N GLU A 206 -9.53 12.46 -4.70
CA GLU A 206 -9.96 11.05 -4.70
C GLU A 206 -11.38 10.88 -4.12
N ASN A 207 -11.75 11.69 -3.14
CA ASN A 207 -13.08 11.69 -2.53
C ASN A 207 -14.23 12.11 -3.48
N ARG A 208 -13.94 12.57 -4.70
CA ARG A 208 -14.93 12.82 -5.76
C ARG A 208 -15.27 11.57 -6.56
N PHE A 209 -14.55 10.47 -6.32
CA PHE A 209 -14.79 9.18 -6.95
C PHE A 209 -15.40 8.21 -5.94
N VAL A 210 -16.45 7.52 -6.36
CA VAL A 210 -17.12 6.51 -5.54
C VAL A 210 -17.09 5.17 -6.24
N LYS A 211 -16.54 4.14 -5.59
CA LYS A 211 -16.61 2.74 -6.06
C LYS A 211 -17.96 2.14 -5.66
N VAL A 212 -18.85 1.99 -6.64
CA VAL A 212 -20.17 1.39 -6.48
C VAL A 212 -20.11 -0.09 -6.85
N PRO A 213 -20.34 -1.03 -5.91
CA PRO A 213 -20.45 -2.45 -6.24
C PRO A 213 -21.73 -2.71 -7.03
N LEU A 214 -21.63 -3.40 -8.17
CA LEU A 214 -22.78 -3.73 -9.03
C LEU A 214 -23.20 -5.19 -8.85
N ALA A 215 -22.24 -6.12 -8.83
CA ALA A 215 -22.48 -7.55 -8.65
C ALA A 215 -21.20 -8.28 -8.22
N GLY A 216 -21.33 -9.43 -7.55
CA GLY A 216 -20.21 -10.29 -7.16
C GLY A 216 -20.48 -11.77 -7.45
N ASP A 217 -19.74 -12.65 -6.76
CA ASP A 217 -19.88 -14.12 -6.86
C ASP A 217 -19.49 -14.70 -8.24
N PHE A 218 -18.45 -14.14 -8.85
CA PHE A 218 -17.91 -14.63 -10.11
C PHE A 218 -16.93 -15.81 -9.91
N ASP A 219 -16.97 -16.77 -10.84
CA ASP A 219 -16.08 -17.93 -10.90
C ASP A 219 -15.03 -17.70 -11.98
N GLU A 220 -13.90 -17.12 -11.59
CA GLU A 220 -12.78 -16.79 -12.48
C GLU A 220 -13.20 -15.86 -13.65
N PRO A 221 -13.70 -14.65 -13.35
CA PRO A 221 -14.11 -13.70 -14.39
C PRO A 221 -12.90 -13.23 -15.19
N MET A 222 -13.05 -13.04 -16.51
CA MET A 222 -11.94 -12.74 -17.42
C MET A 222 -12.05 -11.36 -18.05
N GLN A 223 -13.19 -11.00 -18.65
CA GLN A 223 -13.35 -9.75 -19.41
C GLN A 223 -14.80 -9.26 -19.31
N ILE A 224 -14.99 -7.95 -19.44
CA ILE A 224 -16.30 -7.30 -19.55
C ILE A 224 -16.49 -6.60 -20.90
N GLU A 225 -17.74 -6.57 -21.36
CA GLU A 225 -18.17 -5.75 -22.49
C GLU A 225 -19.44 -4.98 -22.12
N ILE A 226 -19.50 -3.70 -22.49
CA ILE A 226 -20.61 -2.80 -22.11
C ILE A 226 -21.35 -2.39 -23.38
N ALA A 227 -22.63 -2.75 -23.46
CA ALA A 227 -23.51 -2.32 -24.54
C ALA A 227 -23.95 -0.86 -24.35
N LYS A 228 -24.40 -0.21 -25.43
CA LYS A 228 -24.82 1.20 -25.39
C LYS A 228 -26.02 1.48 -24.48
N ASP A 229 -26.83 0.46 -24.22
CA ASP A 229 -27.96 0.51 -23.29
C ASP A 229 -27.56 0.28 -21.82
N GLY A 230 -26.27 0.09 -21.54
CA GLY A 230 -25.73 -0.10 -20.19
C GLY A 230 -25.71 -1.54 -19.70
N ARG A 231 -26.19 -2.51 -20.48
CA ARG A 231 -26.01 -3.94 -20.18
C ARG A 231 -24.52 -4.28 -20.14
N VAL A 232 -24.09 -5.03 -19.12
CA VAL A 232 -22.70 -5.47 -18.99
C VAL A 232 -22.62 -6.99 -19.14
N PHE A 233 -21.88 -7.43 -20.14
CA PHE A 233 -21.55 -8.83 -20.34
C PHE A 233 -20.26 -9.15 -19.60
N VAL A 234 -20.23 -10.30 -18.92
CA VAL A 234 -19.06 -10.80 -18.19
C VAL A 234 -18.78 -12.22 -18.62
N ILE A 235 -17.57 -12.51 -19.06
CA ILE A 235 -17.14 -13.89 -19.33
C ILE A 235 -16.35 -14.46 -18.16
N GLU A 236 -16.54 -15.76 -17.91
CA GLU A 236 -15.81 -16.54 -16.92
C GLU A 236 -14.98 -17.61 -17.60
N ARG A 237 -13.76 -17.86 -17.11
CA ARG A 237 -12.78 -18.77 -17.75
C ARG A 237 -13.34 -20.16 -18.00
N LYS A 238 -14.23 -20.66 -17.12
CA LYS A 238 -14.92 -21.95 -17.25
C LYS A 238 -16.10 -21.95 -18.24
N GLY A 239 -16.19 -20.93 -19.09
CA GLY A 239 -17.08 -20.88 -20.26
C GLY A 239 -18.42 -20.18 -20.03
N ALA A 240 -18.71 -19.65 -18.84
CA ALA A 240 -19.97 -18.96 -18.62
C ALA A 240 -19.95 -17.55 -19.22
N LEU A 241 -21.04 -17.17 -19.87
CA LEU A 241 -21.35 -15.79 -20.27
C LEU A 241 -22.49 -15.30 -19.37
N LYS A 242 -22.21 -14.26 -18.59
CA LYS A 242 -23.14 -13.61 -17.67
C LYS A 242 -23.55 -12.23 -18.19
N LEU A 243 -24.75 -11.80 -17.81
CA LEU A 243 -25.31 -10.48 -18.11
C LEU A 243 -25.72 -9.81 -16.81
N TYR A 244 -25.19 -8.62 -16.56
CA TYR A 244 -25.71 -7.67 -15.60
C TYR A 244 -26.74 -6.77 -16.29
N ASP A 245 -27.94 -6.73 -15.73
CA ASP A 245 -29.02 -5.84 -16.16
C ASP A 245 -29.08 -4.63 -15.22
N PRO A 246 -28.83 -3.41 -15.70
CA PRO A 246 -28.86 -2.20 -14.88
C PRO A 246 -30.26 -1.84 -14.37
N GLN A 247 -31.33 -2.31 -15.01
CA GLN A 247 -32.71 -2.03 -14.60
C GLN A 247 -33.11 -2.85 -13.39
N THR A 248 -32.80 -4.15 -13.40
CA THR A 248 -33.11 -5.06 -12.29
C THR A 248 -32.00 -5.12 -11.25
N LYS A 249 -30.81 -4.59 -11.57
CA LYS A 249 -29.58 -4.67 -10.76
C LYS A 249 -29.21 -6.11 -10.40
N SER A 250 -29.37 -7.02 -11.36
CA SER A 250 -29.14 -8.46 -11.16
C SER A 250 -28.20 -9.03 -12.21
N VAL A 251 -27.44 -10.06 -11.84
CA VAL A 251 -26.63 -10.86 -12.77
C VAL A 251 -27.28 -12.21 -13.01
N ARG A 252 -27.24 -12.68 -14.27
CA ARG A 252 -27.64 -14.04 -14.64
C ARG A 252 -26.73 -14.62 -15.70
N VAL A 253 -26.59 -15.95 -15.70
CA VAL A 253 -25.92 -16.68 -16.78
C VAL A 253 -26.85 -16.72 -17.99
N ILE A 254 -26.36 -16.32 -19.17
CA ILE A 254 -27.14 -16.30 -20.41
C ILE A 254 -26.69 -17.34 -21.44
N ALA A 255 -25.44 -17.83 -21.33
CA ALA A 255 -24.92 -18.92 -22.13
C ALA A 255 -23.74 -19.61 -21.42
N ARG A 256 -23.37 -20.80 -21.90
CA ARG A 256 -22.15 -21.49 -21.49
C ARG A 256 -21.50 -22.15 -22.70
N LEU A 257 -20.27 -21.73 -23.01
CA LEU A 257 -19.42 -22.35 -24.02
C LEU A 257 -18.77 -23.60 -23.43
N ASN A 258 -18.66 -24.65 -24.24
CA ASN A 258 -17.94 -25.87 -23.85
C ASN A 258 -16.44 -25.68 -24.09
N VAL A 259 -15.68 -25.51 -23.01
CA VAL A 259 -14.27 -25.12 -23.07
C VAL A 259 -13.37 -26.13 -22.38
N PHE A 260 -12.14 -26.26 -22.86
CA PHE A 260 -11.05 -26.86 -22.10
C PHE A 260 -10.56 -25.83 -21.08
N SER A 261 -10.71 -26.10 -19.78
CA SER A 261 -10.42 -25.14 -18.70
C SER A 261 -9.31 -25.58 -17.74
N LEU A 262 -8.46 -26.52 -18.14
CA LEU A 262 -7.22 -26.82 -17.40
C LEU A 262 -6.11 -25.86 -17.82
N LEU A 263 -5.05 -25.75 -17.01
CA LEU A 263 -3.99 -24.75 -17.19
C LEU A 263 -4.60 -23.34 -17.18
N GLU A 264 -4.19 -22.46 -18.09
CA GLU A 264 -4.74 -21.09 -18.24
C GLU A 264 -5.79 -20.98 -19.34
N ASP A 265 -6.09 -22.08 -20.03
CA ASP A 265 -7.06 -22.12 -21.12
C ASP A 265 -8.51 -21.98 -20.61
N GLY A 266 -9.42 -21.62 -21.51
CA GLY A 266 -10.83 -21.44 -21.19
C GLY A 266 -11.52 -20.48 -22.14
N LEU A 267 -12.53 -19.77 -21.67
CA LEU A 267 -13.10 -18.60 -22.32
C LEU A 267 -12.35 -17.35 -21.87
N LEU A 268 -11.56 -16.74 -22.75
CA LEU A 268 -10.50 -15.78 -22.37
C LEU A 268 -10.83 -14.35 -22.76
N GLY A 269 -11.47 -14.16 -23.91
CA GLY A 269 -11.79 -12.85 -24.46
C GLY A 269 -13.17 -12.76 -25.10
N MET A 270 -13.71 -11.54 -25.12
CA MET A 270 -14.99 -11.20 -25.75
C MET A 270 -14.91 -9.83 -26.42
N ALA A 271 -15.61 -9.64 -27.54
CA ALA A 271 -15.83 -8.32 -28.11
C ALA A 271 -17.24 -8.21 -28.69
N LEU A 272 -17.87 -7.04 -28.51
CA LEU A 272 -19.08 -6.68 -29.24
C LEU A 272 -18.69 -6.08 -30.59
N ASP A 273 -19.39 -6.48 -31.65
CA ASP A 273 -19.21 -5.84 -32.96
C ASP A 273 -19.52 -4.32 -32.88
N PRO A 274 -18.80 -3.44 -33.59
CA PRO A 274 -19.12 -2.01 -33.60
C PRO A 274 -20.57 -1.71 -34.04
N ALA A 275 -21.19 -2.62 -34.79
CA ALA A 275 -22.59 -2.57 -35.20
C ALA A 275 -23.51 -3.51 -34.38
N PHE A 276 -23.12 -3.91 -33.16
CA PHE A 276 -23.82 -4.87 -32.30
C PHE A 276 -25.33 -4.59 -32.15
N ASP A 277 -25.72 -3.33 -31.97
CA ASP A 277 -27.15 -2.96 -31.82
C ASP A 277 -28.00 -3.29 -33.07
N ARG A 278 -27.36 -3.50 -34.22
CA ARG A 278 -28.01 -3.84 -35.49
C ARG A 278 -27.86 -5.31 -35.85
N ASN A 279 -26.69 -5.90 -35.65
CA ASN A 279 -26.38 -7.26 -36.13
C ASN A 279 -26.37 -8.33 -35.02
N GLY A 280 -26.29 -7.93 -33.75
CA GLY A 280 -26.13 -8.82 -32.60
C GLY A 280 -24.81 -9.61 -32.60
N TRP A 281 -23.84 -9.26 -33.46
CA TRP A 281 -22.61 -10.06 -33.59
C TRP A 281 -21.71 -9.90 -32.38
N THR A 282 -21.27 -11.04 -31.88
CA THR A 282 -20.44 -11.18 -30.68
C THR A 282 -19.29 -12.10 -30.98
N TYR A 283 -18.08 -11.73 -30.57
CA TYR A 283 -16.87 -12.49 -30.82
C TYR A 283 -16.33 -13.03 -29.51
N PHE A 284 -15.82 -14.26 -29.53
CA PHE A 284 -15.19 -14.90 -28.38
C PHE A 284 -13.84 -15.47 -28.76
N PHE A 285 -12.88 -15.35 -27.86
CA PHE A 285 -11.60 -16.03 -27.92
C PHE A 285 -11.54 -17.10 -26.81
N TYR A 286 -11.47 -18.37 -27.19
CA TYR A 286 -11.60 -19.48 -26.25
C TYR A 286 -10.93 -20.78 -26.69
N SER A 287 -10.66 -21.66 -25.74
CA SER A 287 -10.14 -23.02 -25.97
C SER A 287 -11.30 -24.02 -26.05
N PRO A 288 -11.66 -24.57 -27.23
CA PRO A 288 -12.67 -25.61 -27.32
C PRO A 288 -12.29 -26.86 -26.51
N ALA A 289 -13.30 -27.54 -25.95
CA ALA A 289 -13.14 -28.82 -25.29
C ALA A 289 -12.69 -29.94 -26.28
N GLY A 290 -12.22 -31.06 -25.74
CA GLY A 290 -11.65 -32.19 -26.50
C GLY A 290 -10.12 -32.20 -26.47
N ASP A 291 -9.49 -33.11 -27.20
CA ASP A 291 -8.02 -33.34 -27.08
C ASP A 291 -7.17 -32.52 -28.05
N VAL A 292 -7.77 -31.98 -29.11
CA VAL A 292 -7.04 -31.18 -30.12
C VAL A 292 -6.62 -29.85 -29.48
N PRO A 293 -5.31 -29.59 -29.32
CA PRO A 293 -4.84 -28.42 -28.59
C PRO A 293 -4.86 -27.19 -29.51
N LYS A 294 -5.95 -26.44 -29.45
CA LYS A 294 -6.13 -25.18 -30.18
C LYS A 294 -6.99 -24.19 -29.41
N GLN A 295 -6.93 -22.93 -29.83
CA GLN A 295 -7.83 -21.85 -29.44
C GLN A 295 -8.57 -21.33 -30.67
N HIS A 296 -9.81 -20.89 -30.48
CA HIS A 296 -10.68 -20.36 -31.52
C HIS A 296 -10.96 -18.87 -31.28
N VAL A 297 -10.91 -18.08 -32.35
CA VAL A 297 -11.64 -16.82 -32.43
C VAL A 297 -12.90 -17.08 -33.23
N SER A 298 -14.06 -17.02 -32.58
CA SER A 298 -15.35 -17.34 -33.22
C SER A 298 -16.34 -16.18 -33.07
N ARG A 299 -17.18 -16.00 -34.09
CA ARG A 299 -18.33 -15.09 -34.08
C ARG A 299 -19.61 -15.88 -33.82
N PHE A 300 -20.50 -15.31 -33.02
CA PHE A 300 -21.86 -15.77 -32.76
C PHE A 300 -22.84 -14.62 -32.97
N THR A 301 -24.13 -14.94 -32.97
CA THR A 301 -25.23 -13.96 -32.99
C THR A 301 -25.96 -13.97 -31.64
N MET A 302 -26.08 -12.79 -31.04
CA MET A 302 -26.93 -12.52 -29.88
C MET A 302 -28.32 -12.07 -30.35
N GLN A 303 -29.37 -12.66 -29.80
CA GLN A 303 -30.75 -12.25 -30.03
C GLN A 303 -31.39 -11.88 -28.69
N GLY A 304 -31.60 -10.57 -28.47
CA GLY A 304 -31.99 -10.05 -27.16
C GLY A 304 -30.90 -10.33 -26.13
N ASP A 305 -31.23 -11.17 -25.14
CA ASP A 305 -30.30 -11.63 -24.10
C ASP A 305 -29.95 -13.12 -24.23
N SER A 306 -30.05 -13.68 -25.44
CA SER A 306 -29.75 -15.10 -25.72
C SER A 306 -28.68 -15.23 -26.80
N LEU A 307 -27.59 -15.94 -26.47
CA LEU A 307 -26.55 -16.28 -27.43
C LEU A 307 -26.99 -17.50 -28.25
N LEU A 308 -27.09 -17.35 -29.57
CA LEU A 308 -27.49 -18.43 -30.45
C LEU A 308 -26.30 -19.34 -30.77
N MET A 309 -26.11 -20.39 -29.97
CA MET A 309 -24.95 -21.28 -30.06
C MET A 309 -24.75 -21.95 -31.44
N ASN A 310 -25.84 -22.22 -32.16
CA ASN A 310 -25.79 -22.82 -33.50
C ASN A 310 -25.34 -21.84 -34.62
N THR A 311 -25.07 -20.57 -34.29
CA THR A 311 -24.63 -19.55 -35.24
C THR A 311 -23.12 -19.36 -35.29
N GLU A 312 -22.36 -20.22 -34.60
CA GLU A 312 -20.90 -20.14 -34.54
C GLU A 312 -20.29 -20.09 -35.95
N LYS A 313 -19.37 -19.14 -36.13
CA LYS A 313 -18.42 -19.07 -37.24
C LYS A 313 -17.01 -18.98 -36.67
N VAL A 314 -16.19 -20.00 -36.89
CA VAL A 314 -14.77 -19.98 -36.50
C VAL A 314 -14.00 -19.13 -37.52
N LEU A 315 -13.47 -17.99 -37.09
CA LEU A 315 -12.67 -17.10 -37.93
C LEU A 315 -11.21 -17.56 -37.96
N LEU A 316 -10.64 -17.89 -36.81
CA LEU A 316 -9.22 -18.22 -36.67
C LEU A 316 -9.02 -19.39 -35.71
N GLU A 317 -8.14 -20.32 -36.10
CA GLU A 317 -7.64 -21.38 -35.23
C GLU A 317 -6.15 -21.14 -34.90
N ILE A 318 -5.85 -21.02 -33.61
CA ILE A 318 -4.49 -20.79 -33.11
C ILE A 318 -4.00 -22.10 -32.46
N PRO A 319 -2.93 -22.72 -32.96
CA PRO A 319 -2.41 -23.95 -32.39
C PRO A 319 -1.81 -23.69 -31.02
N VAL A 320 -2.04 -24.57 -30.05
CA VAL A 320 -1.40 -24.55 -28.72
C VAL A 320 -0.85 -25.94 -28.37
N GLN A 321 -0.17 -26.05 -27.23
CA GLN A 321 0.18 -27.28 -26.56
C GLN A 321 -0.54 -27.32 -25.20
N ARG A 322 -0.90 -28.54 -24.76
CA ARG A 322 -1.55 -28.81 -23.47
C ARG A 322 -0.74 -29.73 -22.56
N GLN A 323 0.56 -29.86 -22.84
CA GLN A 323 1.51 -30.65 -22.04
C GLN A 323 1.95 -29.89 -20.79
N THR A 324 2.13 -28.58 -20.90
CA THR A 324 2.49 -27.70 -19.80
C THR A 324 1.73 -26.38 -19.91
N CYS A 325 1.58 -25.69 -18.78
CA CYS A 325 1.18 -24.29 -18.74
C CYS A 325 2.32 -23.43 -19.33
N CYS A 326 2.15 -22.24 -19.90
CA CYS A 326 1.22 -21.16 -19.57
C CYS A 326 1.08 -20.17 -20.75
N HIS A 327 0.47 -19.01 -20.51
CA HIS A 327 0.37 -17.84 -21.40
C HIS A 327 -0.58 -18.07 -22.56
N SER A 328 -1.85 -18.23 -22.23
CA SER A 328 -2.92 -18.35 -23.21
C SER A 328 -3.27 -17.01 -23.88
N GLY A 329 -2.75 -15.87 -23.39
CA GLY A 329 -3.16 -14.53 -23.81
C GLY A 329 -4.61 -14.27 -23.42
N GLY A 330 -5.39 -13.67 -24.31
CA GLY A 330 -6.84 -13.63 -24.12
C GLY A 330 -7.54 -12.36 -24.52
N GLY A 331 -6.82 -11.25 -24.74
CA GLY A 331 -7.45 -9.99 -25.12
C GLY A 331 -8.14 -10.07 -26.48
N LEU A 332 -9.31 -9.45 -26.59
CA LEU A 332 -10.07 -9.33 -27.83
C LEU A 332 -10.75 -7.96 -27.87
N GLU A 333 -10.42 -7.11 -28.85
CA GLU A 333 -10.96 -5.75 -28.94
C GLU A 333 -11.04 -5.25 -30.38
N PHE A 334 -12.03 -4.42 -30.68
CA PHE A 334 -12.12 -3.70 -31.95
C PHE A 334 -11.38 -2.36 -31.86
N GLY A 335 -10.53 -2.08 -32.84
CA GLY A 335 -9.95 -0.76 -33.04
C GLY A 335 -10.96 0.26 -33.57
N PRO A 336 -10.60 1.56 -33.57
CA PRO A 336 -11.45 2.64 -34.10
C PRO A 336 -11.72 2.52 -35.61
N ASP A 337 -10.94 1.71 -36.32
CA ASP A 337 -11.05 1.40 -37.75
C ASP A 337 -11.93 0.17 -38.05
N GLY A 338 -12.53 -0.44 -37.02
CA GLY A 338 -13.36 -1.63 -37.14
C GLY A 338 -12.58 -2.91 -37.39
N LEU A 339 -11.26 -2.91 -37.18
CA LEU A 339 -10.45 -4.12 -37.21
C LEU A 339 -10.49 -4.84 -35.86
N LEU A 340 -10.48 -6.17 -35.89
CA LEU A 340 -10.45 -7.00 -34.70
C LEU A 340 -8.99 -7.33 -34.35
N TYR A 341 -8.59 -6.97 -33.14
CA TYR A 341 -7.27 -7.27 -32.58
C TYR A 341 -7.40 -8.44 -31.61
N ILE A 342 -6.43 -9.35 -31.64
CA ILE A 342 -6.43 -10.59 -30.84
C ILE A 342 -5.06 -10.75 -30.18
N SER A 343 -5.04 -10.92 -28.86
CA SER A 343 -3.81 -11.21 -28.11
C SER A 343 -3.67 -12.71 -27.88
N ALA A 344 -2.59 -13.29 -28.43
CA ALA A 344 -2.25 -14.70 -28.24
C ALA A 344 -0.88 -14.80 -27.54
N GLY A 345 -0.84 -15.44 -26.37
CA GLY A 345 0.41 -15.66 -25.65
C GLY A 345 1.28 -16.73 -26.31
N ASP A 346 2.54 -16.83 -25.87
CA ASP A 346 3.57 -17.68 -26.47
C ASP A 346 3.41 -19.18 -26.20
N ASN A 347 2.50 -19.51 -25.27
CA ASN A 347 2.18 -20.85 -24.85
C ASN A 347 3.38 -21.64 -24.29
N THR A 348 4.32 -20.94 -23.63
CA THR A 348 5.59 -21.49 -23.13
C THR A 348 5.99 -20.90 -21.77
N SER A 349 6.28 -21.76 -20.79
CA SER A 349 6.60 -21.35 -19.41
C SER A 349 8.11 -21.25 -19.13
N SER A 350 8.51 -20.27 -18.31
CA SER A 350 9.89 -20.08 -17.79
C SER A 350 10.28 -20.99 -16.61
N LYS A 351 9.38 -21.88 -16.17
CA LYS A 351 9.60 -22.73 -14.98
C LYS A 351 10.80 -23.67 -15.14
N GLU A 352 10.98 -24.22 -16.34
CA GLU A 352 12.05 -25.16 -16.70
C GLU A 352 13.36 -24.47 -17.10
N SER A 353 13.35 -23.14 -17.21
CA SER A 353 14.52 -22.30 -17.46
C SER A 353 14.97 -21.53 -16.20
N SER A 354 14.61 -22.03 -15.01
CA SER A 354 14.92 -21.40 -13.72
C SER A 354 14.40 -19.96 -13.58
N GLY A 355 13.30 -19.63 -14.27
CA GLY A 355 12.74 -18.29 -14.32
C GLY A 355 13.40 -17.36 -15.33
N TYR A 356 14.39 -17.81 -16.11
CA TYR A 356 14.95 -17.02 -17.23
C TYR A 356 14.21 -17.33 -18.54
N THR A 357 14.68 -16.80 -19.66
CA THR A 357 14.09 -17.07 -20.98
C THR A 357 14.03 -18.59 -21.31
N PRO A 358 12.91 -19.12 -21.82
CA PRO A 358 12.78 -20.52 -22.22
C PRO A 358 13.24 -20.73 -23.67
N LEU A 359 14.46 -21.26 -23.83
CA LEU A 359 15.11 -21.51 -25.13
C LEU A 359 15.59 -22.99 -25.25
N ASP A 360 14.82 -23.95 -24.74
CA ASP A 360 15.27 -25.35 -24.65
C ASP A 360 15.13 -26.10 -25.99
N GLU A 361 16.21 -26.15 -26.76
CA GLU A 361 16.26 -26.73 -28.11
C GLU A 361 16.43 -28.25 -28.16
N ARG A 362 16.52 -28.92 -27.00
CA ARG A 362 16.74 -30.38 -26.95
C ARG A 362 15.59 -31.14 -27.64
N PRO A 363 15.86 -32.28 -28.30
CA PRO A 363 14.81 -33.07 -28.94
C PRO A 363 13.63 -33.39 -28.01
N GLY A 364 12.40 -33.13 -28.46
CA GLY A 364 11.17 -33.35 -27.68
C GLY A 364 10.84 -32.26 -26.65
N ARG A 365 11.69 -31.24 -26.48
CA ARG A 365 11.49 -30.13 -25.52
C ARG A 365 10.83 -28.89 -26.11
N GLY A 366 10.26 -29.00 -27.31
CA GLY A 366 9.51 -27.92 -27.97
C GLY A 366 8.53 -27.13 -27.08
N PRO A 367 7.75 -27.75 -26.16
CA PRO A 367 6.91 -27.01 -25.20
C PRO A 367 7.62 -26.00 -24.30
N PHE A 368 8.96 -26.06 -24.19
CA PHE A 368 9.82 -25.20 -23.36
C PHE A 368 10.74 -24.29 -24.18
N ASP A 369 10.46 -24.14 -25.48
CA ASP A 369 11.15 -23.27 -26.42
C ASP A 369 10.20 -22.17 -26.92
N SER A 370 10.42 -20.93 -26.48
CA SER A 370 9.59 -19.77 -26.87
C SER A 370 9.94 -19.27 -28.27
N GLN A 371 11.08 -19.68 -28.81
CA GLN A 371 11.54 -19.26 -30.15
C GLN A 371 10.63 -19.82 -31.25
N LYS A 372 9.98 -20.97 -30.99
CA LYS A 372 9.02 -21.60 -31.91
C LYS A 372 7.77 -20.75 -32.15
N SER A 373 7.45 -19.84 -31.23
CA SER A 373 6.23 -19.03 -31.22
C SER A 373 6.58 -17.56 -31.30
N SER A 374 6.99 -16.90 -30.20
CA SER A 374 7.11 -15.43 -30.13
C SER A 374 7.99 -14.82 -31.21
N ALA A 375 9.16 -15.44 -31.45
CA ALA A 375 10.12 -15.04 -32.48
C ALA A 375 9.95 -15.79 -33.82
N ASN A 376 8.91 -16.60 -33.99
CA ASN A 376 8.61 -17.28 -35.25
C ASN A 376 7.62 -16.44 -36.06
N THR A 377 8.02 -16.04 -37.26
CA THR A 377 7.18 -15.24 -38.18
C THR A 377 6.03 -16.03 -38.78
N ASN A 378 6.06 -17.37 -38.70
CA ASN A 378 5.07 -18.29 -39.26
C ASN A 378 4.16 -18.95 -38.20
N ASP A 379 4.12 -18.41 -36.98
CA ASP A 379 3.28 -18.87 -35.87
C ASP A 379 2.41 -17.71 -35.33
N LEU A 380 1.20 -18.03 -34.88
CA LEU A 380 0.23 -17.04 -34.39
C LEU A 380 0.35 -16.75 -32.89
N ARG A 381 1.13 -17.54 -32.15
CA ARG A 381 1.36 -17.38 -30.70
C ARG A 381 2.48 -16.39 -30.39
N GLY A 382 2.38 -15.75 -29.23
CA GLY A 382 3.29 -14.69 -28.80
C GLY A 382 3.18 -13.45 -29.67
N LYS A 383 1.93 -13.06 -30.01
CA LYS A 383 1.58 -12.02 -30.98
C LYS A 383 0.39 -11.19 -30.50
N ILE A 384 0.30 -9.97 -31.05
CA ILE A 384 -0.98 -9.30 -31.27
C ILE A 384 -1.31 -9.44 -32.76
N LEU A 385 -2.43 -10.08 -33.06
CA LEU A 385 -2.95 -10.31 -34.40
C LEU A 385 -3.98 -9.23 -34.75
N ARG A 386 -4.12 -8.93 -36.04
CA ARG A 386 -5.12 -7.96 -36.53
C ARG A 386 -5.76 -8.44 -37.83
N ILE A 387 -7.08 -8.57 -37.82
CA ILE A 387 -7.89 -9.05 -38.94
C ILE A 387 -9.13 -8.16 -39.17
N ARG A 388 -9.76 -8.28 -40.34
CA ARG A 388 -11.10 -7.74 -40.59
C ARG A 388 -12.11 -8.89 -40.67
N PRO A 389 -13.02 -9.04 -39.70
CA PRO A 389 -14.13 -9.97 -39.82
C PRO A 389 -15.03 -9.64 -41.02
N GLU A 390 -15.48 -10.68 -41.74
CA GLU A 390 -16.40 -10.54 -42.87
C GLU A 390 -17.81 -11.08 -42.53
N PRO A 391 -18.88 -10.58 -43.17
CA PRO A 391 -20.25 -10.99 -42.88
C PRO A 391 -20.53 -12.49 -43.01
N ASP A 392 -19.85 -13.19 -43.92
CA ASP A 392 -20.01 -14.62 -44.14
C ASP A 392 -19.37 -15.50 -43.04
N GLY A 393 -18.63 -14.89 -42.11
CA GLY A 393 -17.91 -15.57 -41.05
C GLY A 393 -16.45 -15.89 -41.39
N THR A 394 -15.93 -15.37 -42.51
CA THR A 394 -14.50 -15.37 -42.83
C THR A 394 -13.81 -14.09 -42.33
N TYR A 395 -12.55 -13.88 -42.72
CA TYR A 395 -11.83 -12.64 -42.47
C TYR A 395 -10.94 -12.24 -43.64
N SER A 396 -10.63 -10.96 -43.74
CA SER A 396 -9.63 -10.40 -44.65
C SER A 396 -8.42 -9.84 -43.89
N ILE A 397 -7.27 -9.76 -44.58
CA ILE A 397 -6.03 -9.22 -44.03
C ILE A 397 -5.99 -7.70 -44.30
N PRO A 398 -5.95 -6.86 -43.25
CA PRO A 398 -5.82 -5.42 -43.42
C PRO A 398 -4.41 -5.00 -43.84
N THR A 399 -4.31 -3.84 -44.48
CA THR A 399 -3.00 -3.22 -44.82
C THR A 399 -2.27 -2.76 -43.56
N GLY A 400 -0.94 -2.80 -43.58
CA GLY A 400 -0.09 -2.34 -42.47
C GLY A 400 0.09 -3.37 -41.35
N ASN A 401 -0.27 -4.64 -41.58
CA ASN A 401 0.25 -5.75 -40.78
C ASN A 401 1.72 -5.98 -41.11
N LEU A 402 2.46 -6.63 -40.20
CA LEU A 402 3.91 -6.75 -40.28
C LEU A 402 4.38 -7.50 -41.54
N PHE A 403 3.60 -8.48 -42.00
CA PHE A 403 3.92 -9.29 -43.16
C PHE A 403 2.83 -9.21 -44.22
N HIS A 404 3.25 -9.24 -45.49
CA HIS A 404 2.31 -9.25 -46.60
C HIS A 404 1.76 -10.66 -46.84
N LYS A 405 0.52 -10.76 -47.35
CA LYS A 405 -0.14 -12.06 -47.61
C LYS A 405 0.66 -13.00 -48.54
N SER A 406 1.46 -12.46 -49.45
CA SER A 406 2.29 -13.21 -50.39
C SER A 406 3.68 -13.55 -49.86
N GLU A 407 4.01 -13.13 -48.64
CA GLU A 407 5.36 -13.25 -48.09
C GLU A 407 5.60 -14.67 -47.55
N PRO A 408 6.59 -15.42 -48.09
CA PRO A 408 6.79 -16.81 -47.72
C PRO A 408 7.28 -16.95 -46.27
N ASN A 409 6.90 -18.04 -45.62
CA ASN A 409 7.26 -18.36 -44.23
C ASN A 409 6.83 -17.28 -43.22
N THR A 410 5.68 -16.65 -43.47
CA THR A 410 5.11 -15.66 -42.56
C THR A 410 3.59 -15.84 -42.41
N ARG A 411 3.04 -15.29 -41.32
CA ARG A 411 1.59 -15.17 -41.12
C ARG A 411 1.15 -13.72 -41.26
N PRO A 412 0.30 -13.38 -42.25
CA PRO A 412 -0.09 -12.01 -42.52
C PRO A 412 -1.06 -11.43 -41.47
N GLU A 413 -1.57 -12.24 -40.55
CA GLU A 413 -2.38 -11.78 -39.42
C GLU A 413 -1.56 -11.00 -38.37
N ILE A 414 -0.24 -11.15 -38.37
CA ILE A 414 0.65 -10.59 -37.34
C ILE A 414 0.71 -9.06 -37.46
N TYR A 415 0.30 -8.35 -36.41
CA TYR A 415 0.52 -6.91 -36.27
C TYR A 415 1.73 -6.62 -35.37
N ALA A 416 1.77 -7.22 -34.17
CA ALA A 416 2.94 -7.21 -33.30
C ALA A 416 3.43 -8.63 -33.04
N MET A 417 4.74 -8.84 -33.08
CA MET A 417 5.37 -10.10 -32.69
C MET A 417 6.41 -9.92 -31.60
N GLY A 418 6.86 -11.03 -31.02
CA GLY A 418 7.81 -10.99 -29.91
C GLY A 418 7.16 -10.61 -28.59
N CYS A 419 5.95 -11.10 -28.34
CA CYS A 419 5.28 -10.98 -27.04
C CYS A 419 5.39 -12.30 -26.26
N ARG A 420 5.36 -12.23 -24.94
CA ARG A 420 5.33 -13.43 -24.06
C ARG A 420 3.90 -13.76 -23.66
N ASN A 421 3.29 -12.92 -22.84
CA ASN A 421 1.92 -13.02 -22.38
C ASN A 421 1.25 -11.63 -22.42
N PRO A 422 0.85 -11.15 -23.62
CA PRO A 422 0.20 -9.85 -23.80
C PRO A 422 -1.25 -9.85 -23.29
N PHE A 423 -1.49 -10.21 -22.02
CA PHE A 423 -2.80 -10.66 -21.50
C PHE A 423 -3.96 -9.69 -21.76
N ARG A 424 -3.75 -8.39 -21.52
CA ARG A 424 -4.73 -7.31 -21.77
C ARG A 424 -4.07 -6.15 -22.50
N PHE A 425 -4.75 -5.69 -23.54
CA PHE A 425 -4.33 -4.61 -24.42
C PHE A 425 -5.48 -3.65 -24.66
N THR A 426 -5.16 -2.46 -25.18
CA THR A 426 -6.14 -1.52 -25.70
C THR A 426 -5.71 -0.97 -27.06
N VAL A 427 -6.67 -0.58 -27.90
CA VAL A 427 -6.43 0.13 -29.15
C VAL A 427 -6.91 1.56 -29.00
N ASP A 428 -5.96 2.48 -29.04
CA ASP A 428 -6.24 3.90 -28.89
C ASP A 428 -6.91 4.47 -30.16
N LYS A 429 -7.63 5.59 -30.03
CA LYS A 429 -8.27 6.30 -31.15
C LYS A 429 -7.29 6.80 -32.20
N ARG A 430 -6.02 6.99 -31.84
CA ARG A 430 -4.92 7.28 -32.78
C ARG A 430 -4.56 6.07 -33.68
N GLY A 431 -5.10 4.88 -33.39
CA GLY A 431 -4.81 3.62 -34.07
C GLY A 431 -3.59 2.87 -33.51
N TRP A 432 -3.01 3.36 -32.41
CA TRP A 432 -1.88 2.72 -31.73
C TRP A 432 -2.35 1.66 -30.74
N VAL A 433 -1.56 0.61 -30.58
CA VAL A 433 -1.89 -0.51 -29.68
C VAL A 433 -0.98 -0.46 -28.46
N TYR A 434 -1.56 -0.68 -27.29
CA TYR A 434 -0.84 -0.71 -26.01
C TYR A 434 -1.18 -1.99 -25.26
N TRP A 435 -0.20 -2.66 -24.68
CA TRP A 435 -0.44 -3.89 -23.90
C TRP A 435 0.49 -4.00 -22.72
N GLY A 436 0.03 -4.70 -21.69
CA GLY A 436 0.91 -5.24 -20.66
C GLY A 436 1.44 -6.59 -21.12
N ASP A 437 2.74 -6.83 -20.97
CA ASP A 437 3.38 -8.11 -21.25
C ASP A 437 4.04 -8.65 -19.96
N VAL A 438 3.62 -9.82 -19.52
CA VAL A 438 4.12 -10.45 -18.28
C VAL A 438 5.42 -11.17 -18.60
N GLY A 439 6.51 -10.77 -17.94
CA GLY A 439 7.85 -11.31 -18.17
C GLY A 439 8.09 -12.67 -17.53
N PRO A 440 9.33 -13.21 -17.61
CA PRO A 440 9.68 -14.47 -16.98
C PRO A 440 9.75 -14.32 -15.44
N ASP A 441 10.44 -15.18 -14.69
CA ASP A 441 10.28 -15.20 -13.22
C ASP A 441 11.56 -15.07 -12.38
N SER A 442 12.71 -14.88 -13.01
CA SER A 442 13.97 -14.72 -12.27
C SER A 442 13.93 -13.41 -11.45
N GLY A 443 14.23 -13.52 -10.15
CA GLY A 443 14.33 -12.36 -9.26
C GLY A 443 15.70 -11.70 -9.23
N VAL A 444 16.70 -12.22 -9.96
CA VAL A 444 18.08 -11.74 -9.91
C VAL A 444 18.77 -11.77 -11.28
N ASP A 445 19.62 -10.78 -11.51
CA ASP A 445 20.55 -10.78 -12.65
C ASP A 445 21.60 -11.88 -12.44
N SER A 446 21.95 -12.60 -13.51
CA SER A 446 23.05 -13.57 -13.48
C SER A 446 23.65 -13.78 -14.87
N LEU A 447 24.62 -14.69 -14.97
CA LEU A 447 25.15 -15.14 -16.26
C LEU A 447 24.07 -15.80 -17.15
N ARG A 448 22.92 -16.21 -16.60
CA ARG A 448 21.76 -16.69 -17.38
C ARG A 448 20.96 -15.57 -18.03
N GLY A 449 21.30 -14.30 -17.75
CA GLY A 449 20.68 -13.10 -18.29
C GLY A 449 20.06 -12.21 -17.22
N PRO A 450 19.32 -11.18 -17.63
CA PRO A 450 18.72 -10.22 -16.72
C PRO A 450 17.68 -10.88 -15.80
N GLN A 451 17.49 -10.27 -14.62
CA GLN A 451 16.28 -10.47 -13.82
C GLN A 451 15.05 -10.18 -14.68
N SER A 452 13.90 -10.70 -14.27
CA SER A 452 12.68 -10.54 -15.05
C SER A 452 12.07 -9.14 -14.87
N TYR A 453 11.41 -8.65 -15.93
CA TYR A 453 10.64 -7.42 -15.97
C TYR A 453 9.28 -7.65 -16.60
N ASP A 454 8.24 -7.00 -16.07
CA ASP A 454 6.98 -6.83 -16.78
C ASP A 454 7.04 -5.52 -17.55
N GLU A 455 6.34 -5.47 -18.68
CA GLU A 455 6.44 -4.37 -19.63
C GLU A 455 5.07 -3.79 -19.95
N PHE A 456 5.01 -2.47 -20.14
CA PHE A 456 3.96 -1.86 -20.95
C PHE A 456 4.56 -1.46 -22.29
N ASN A 457 3.97 -1.97 -23.35
CA ASN A 457 4.44 -1.81 -24.72
C ASN A 457 3.52 -0.88 -25.52
N GLN A 458 4.07 -0.27 -26.57
CA GLN A 458 3.36 0.60 -27.50
C GLN A 458 3.75 0.27 -28.93
N ALA A 459 2.78 -0.08 -29.77
CA ALA A 459 2.94 -0.24 -31.20
C ALA A 459 2.26 0.90 -31.95
N ARG A 460 3.05 1.90 -32.36
CA ARG A 460 2.59 2.98 -33.27
C ARG A 460 2.43 2.46 -34.70
N GLU A 461 3.19 1.43 -35.03
CA GLU A 461 3.13 0.65 -36.26
C GLU A 461 3.42 -0.82 -35.93
N SER A 462 3.20 -1.72 -36.90
CA SER A 462 3.51 -3.14 -36.75
C SER A 462 5.00 -3.38 -36.51
N GLY A 463 5.38 -4.35 -35.68
CA GLY A 463 6.80 -4.57 -35.34
C GLY A 463 7.12 -5.82 -34.52
N TYR A 464 8.40 -5.96 -34.18
CA TYR A 464 8.93 -6.99 -33.27
C TYR A 464 9.32 -6.38 -31.94
N PHE A 465 8.85 -6.96 -30.82
CA PHE A 465 8.99 -6.44 -29.46
C PHE A 465 9.91 -7.31 -28.58
N GLY A 466 10.79 -8.09 -29.22
CA GLY A 466 12.00 -8.62 -28.58
C GLY A 466 11.92 -10.01 -27.93
N TRP A 467 10.79 -10.42 -27.38
CA TRP A 467 10.71 -11.73 -26.72
C TRP A 467 10.88 -12.89 -27.73
N PRO A 468 11.69 -13.94 -27.44
CA PRO A 468 12.27 -14.29 -26.13
C PRO A 468 13.75 -13.91 -25.93
N TYR A 469 14.33 -13.15 -26.85
CA TYR A 469 15.75 -12.79 -26.80
C TYR A 469 16.03 -11.55 -25.95
N PHE A 470 15.03 -10.68 -25.79
CA PHE A 470 15.16 -9.43 -25.06
C PHE A 470 14.00 -9.22 -24.08
N VAL A 471 14.26 -8.43 -23.04
CA VAL A 471 13.30 -7.95 -22.04
C VAL A 471 13.68 -6.53 -21.61
N ALA A 472 12.77 -5.80 -20.98
CA ALA A 472 12.97 -4.41 -20.56
C ALA A 472 13.40 -3.52 -21.75
N ASP A 473 14.39 -2.64 -21.56
CA ASP A 473 14.91 -1.73 -22.58
C ASP A 473 15.83 -2.40 -23.62
N ASN A 474 15.44 -3.60 -24.08
CA ASN A 474 16.22 -4.54 -24.90
C ASN A 474 17.42 -5.18 -24.18
N LYS A 475 17.30 -5.46 -22.88
CA LYS A 475 18.27 -6.30 -22.16
C LYS A 475 18.23 -7.71 -22.73
N ALA A 476 19.35 -8.14 -23.29
CA ALA A 476 19.44 -9.41 -23.98
C ALA A 476 19.65 -10.59 -23.02
N TYR A 477 19.08 -11.74 -23.40
CA TYR A 477 19.45 -13.04 -22.85
C TYR A 477 20.59 -13.65 -23.69
N PRO A 478 21.56 -14.34 -23.06
CA PRO A 478 22.58 -15.06 -23.80
C PRO A 478 22.01 -16.35 -24.40
N ASP A 479 22.65 -16.86 -25.44
CA ASP A 479 22.33 -18.20 -25.92
C ASP A 479 22.85 -19.26 -24.94
N TYR A 480 22.02 -20.24 -24.62
CA TYR A 480 22.24 -21.18 -23.52
C TYR A 480 21.97 -22.62 -23.94
N ASP A 481 23.00 -23.47 -23.82
CA ASP A 481 22.88 -24.90 -24.04
C ASP A 481 22.28 -25.57 -22.80
N PHE A 482 21.02 -26.00 -22.90
CA PHE A 482 20.32 -26.71 -21.83
C PHE A 482 20.79 -28.17 -21.64
N ALA A 483 21.56 -28.74 -22.56
CA ALA A 483 22.15 -30.07 -22.41
C ALA A 483 23.44 -30.02 -21.58
N THR A 484 24.29 -29.02 -21.82
CA THR A 484 25.57 -28.85 -21.12
C THR A 484 25.52 -27.84 -19.97
N ASN A 485 24.44 -27.07 -19.87
CA ASN A 485 24.26 -25.94 -18.95
C ASN A 485 25.31 -24.82 -19.14
N THR A 486 25.76 -24.59 -20.37
CA THR A 486 26.79 -23.60 -20.71
C THR A 486 26.25 -22.48 -21.60
N ILE A 487 26.94 -21.35 -21.62
CA ILE A 487 26.62 -20.22 -22.51
C ILE A 487 27.35 -20.46 -23.83
N LEU A 488 26.60 -20.48 -24.94
CA LEU A 488 27.14 -20.80 -26.28
C LEU A 488 27.60 -19.56 -27.05
N GLN A 489 26.80 -18.50 -27.03
CA GLN A 489 27.04 -17.26 -27.77
C GLN A 489 26.76 -16.05 -26.89
N GLU A 490 27.50 -14.97 -27.13
CA GLU A 490 27.18 -13.64 -26.60
C GLU A 490 25.78 -13.16 -27.01
N TYR A 491 25.33 -12.11 -26.36
CA TYR A 491 24.04 -11.46 -26.57
C TYR A 491 23.75 -11.13 -28.04
N GLN A 492 22.52 -11.38 -28.48
CA GLN A 492 22.09 -11.02 -29.84
C GLN A 492 22.02 -9.49 -30.04
N ASN A 493 22.21 -9.04 -31.28
CA ASN A 493 22.04 -7.63 -31.64
C ASN A 493 20.53 -7.30 -31.78
N PRO A 494 19.97 -6.36 -30.99
CA PRO A 494 18.57 -5.98 -31.07
C PRO A 494 18.14 -5.38 -32.43
N LEU A 495 19.09 -4.90 -33.24
CA LEU A 495 18.82 -4.36 -34.59
C LEU A 495 18.79 -5.44 -35.68
N LYS A 496 19.35 -6.62 -35.43
CA LYS A 496 19.34 -7.74 -36.37
C LYS A 496 19.32 -9.09 -35.62
N PRO A 497 18.24 -9.40 -34.88
CA PRO A 497 18.14 -10.67 -34.17
C PRO A 497 17.93 -11.84 -35.13
N VAL A 498 18.34 -13.02 -34.69
CA VAL A 498 18.29 -14.26 -35.48
C VAL A 498 17.65 -15.37 -34.67
N ASN A 499 16.65 -16.03 -35.27
CA ASN A 499 16.00 -17.20 -34.70
C ASN A 499 16.69 -18.49 -35.17
N HIS A 500 17.51 -19.06 -34.28
CA HIS A 500 18.28 -20.28 -34.52
C HIS A 500 17.55 -21.58 -34.15
N SER A 501 16.36 -21.47 -33.57
CA SER A 501 15.65 -22.63 -33.03
C SER A 501 15.40 -23.71 -34.09
N PRO A 502 15.61 -25.00 -33.75
CA PRO A 502 15.22 -26.11 -34.61
C PRO A 502 13.70 -26.21 -34.81
N ASN A 503 12.90 -25.53 -33.97
CA ASN A 503 11.44 -25.49 -34.04
C ASN A 503 10.92 -24.28 -34.83
N ASN A 504 11.80 -23.43 -35.38
CA ASN A 504 11.40 -22.27 -36.18
C ASN A 504 10.98 -22.70 -37.60
N THR A 505 9.75 -22.38 -37.97
CA THR A 505 9.17 -22.61 -39.32
C THR A 505 9.05 -21.33 -40.14
N GLY A 506 9.49 -20.20 -39.58
CA GLY A 506 9.44 -18.88 -40.17
C GLY A 506 10.79 -18.42 -40.72
N LYS A 507 10.96 -17.11 -40.81
CA LYS A 507 12.21 -16.47 -41.17
C LYS A 507 13.25 -16.64 -40.05
N LYS A 508 14.52 -16.71 -40.44
CA LYS A 508 15.65 -16.72 -39.50
C LYS A 508 16.05 -15.32 -39.09
N GLU A 509 16.24 -14.41 -40.05
CA GLU A 509 16.51 -13.00 -39.76
C GLU A 509 15.21 -12.31 -39.37
N LEU A 510 15.21 -11.68 -38.18
CA LEU A 510 14.06 -11.01 -37.61
C LEU A 510 14.14 -9.49 -37.81
N PRO A 511 13.00 -8.77 -37.77
CA PRO A 511 13.01 -7.31 -37.73
C PRO A 511 13.75 -6.76 -36.51
N PRO A 512 14.21 -5.49 -36.54
CA PRO A 512 14.69 -4.80 -35.37
C PRO A 512 13.66 -4.80 -34.24
N THR A 513 14.14 -4.91 -33.00
CA THR A 513 13.31 -4.83 -31.80
C THR A 513 12.88 -3.40 -31.48
N GLN A 514 11.63 -3.24 -31.05
CA GLN A 514 11.10 -2.01 -30.47
C GLN A 514 11.10 -2.11 -28.94
N LYS A 515 11.37 -0.98 -28.28
CA LYS A 515 11.43 -0.92 -26.81
C LYS A 515 10.04 -0.75 -26.21
N PRO A 516 9.78 -1.33 -25.01
CA PRO A 516 8.62 -0.97 -24.22
C PRO A 516 8.70 0.49 -23.76
N ILE A 517 7.55 1.07 -23.41
CA ILE A 517 7.47 2.43 -22.86
C ILE A 517 7.68 2.44 -21.34
N ILE A 518 7.48 1.30 -20.67
CA ILE A 518 7.62 1.13 -19.21
C ILE A 518 8.08 -0.30 -18.94
N TRP A 519 9.02 -0.51 -18.01
CA TRP A 519 9.41 -1.84 -17.52
C TRP A 519 9.75 -1.83 -16.02
N TYR A 520 9.44 -2.91 -15.30
CA TYR A 520 9.72 -2.97 -13.86
C TYR A 520 9.97 -4.40 -13.33
N PRO A 521 10.91 -4.58 -12.39
CA PRO A 521 11.21 -5.88 -11.80
C PRO A 521 10.38 -6.15 -10.53
N TYR A 522 10.66 -7.29 -9.87
CA TYR A 522 10.07 -7.62 -8.56
C TYR A 522 10.49 -6.60 -7.48
N GLY A 523 11.76 -6.17 -7.51
CA GLY A 523 12.29 -5.15 -6.62
C GLY A 523 11.93 -3.72 -7.05
N PRO A 524 12.45 -2.70 -6.35
CA PRO A 524 12.28 -1.31 -6.76
C PRO A 524 12.84 -1.10 -8.17
N SER A 525 12.05 -0.48 -9.05
CA SER A 525 12.54 0.00 -10.35
C SER A 525 13.31 1.30 -10.15
N GLU A 526 14.49 1.42 -10.77
CA GLU A 526 15.28 2.66 -10.75
C GLU A 526 14.58 3.78 -11.53
N GLU A 527 14.03 3.45 -12.71
CA GLU A 527 13.41 4.42 -13.60
C GLU A 527 11.90 4.60 -13.33
N PHE A 528 11.22 3.54 -12.87
CA PHE A 528 9.78 3.55 -12.61
C PHE A 528 9.42 3.16 -11.16
N PRO A 529 10.01 3.80 -10.14
CA PRO A 529 9.81 3.43 -8.73
C PRO A 529 8.35 3.53 -8.27
N MET A 530 7.55 4.39 -8.92
CA MET A 530 6.13 4.58 -8.62
C MET A 530 5.26 3.34 -8.91
N LEU A 531 5.78 2.33 -9.62
CA LEU A 531 5.08 1.07 -9.89
C LEU A 531 5.09 0.09 -8.71
N GLY A 532 5.89 0.37 -7.68
CA GLY A 532 5.97 -0.43 -6.46
C GLY A 532 6.82 -1.70 -6.61
N THR A 533 6.69 -2.61 -5.66
CA THR A 533 7.47 -3.86 -5.55
C THR A 533 6.56 -5.06 -5.30
N GLY A 534 7.12 -6.27 -5.41
CA GLY A 534 6.38 -7.54 -5.30
C GLY A 534 6.12 -8.20 -6.65
N SER A 535 5.22 -9.18 -6.66
CA SER A 535 4.69 -9.91 -7.83
C SER A 535 4.23 -8.98 -8.95
N ARG A 536 4.18 -9.49 -10.18
CA ARG A 536 3.99 -8.67 -11.39
C ARG A 536 3.09 -9.36 -12.40
N SER A 537 2.17 -8.59 -12.97
CA SER A 537 1.21 -8.95 -13.99
C SER A 537 0.67 -7.66 -14.62
N ALA A 538 1.46 -7.04 -15.50
CA ALA A 538 1.10 -5.81 -16.20
C ALA A 538 -0.12 -6.01 -17.13
N CYS A 539 -1.10 -5.09 -17.04
CA CYS A 539 -2.28 -5.09 -17.90
C CYS A 539 -2.59 -3.67 -18.41
N ALA A 540 -2.71 -3.50 -19.74
CA ALA A 540 -3.13 -2.21 -20.29
C ALA A 540 -4.65 -2.11 -20.30
N GLY A 541 -5.17 -1.02 -19.75
CA GLY A 541 -6.60 -0.67 -19.78
C GLY A 541 -6.89 0.54 -20.69
N PRO A 542 -8.09 1.11 -20.61
CA PRO A 542 -8.61 2.02 -21.62
C PRO A 542 -7.98 3.41 -21.57
N PHE A 543 -8.02 4.12 -22.69
CA PHE A 543 -7.86 5.57 -22.73
C PHE A 543 -9.17 6.28 -22.37
N TYR A 544 -9.06 7.42 -21.69
CA TYR A 544 -10.21 8.29 -21.43
C TYR A 544 -10.22 9.52 -22.36
N TYR A 545 -11.29 9.66 -23.13
CA TYR A 545 -11.54 10.83 -23.97
C TYR A 545 -12.82 11.52 -23.50
N SER A 546 -12.66 12.70 -22.87
CA SER A 546 -13.78 13.44 -22.27
C SER A 546 -14.86 13.84 -23.29
N ALA A 547 -14.53 13.88 -24.58
CA ALA A 547 -15.47 14.18 -25.66
C ALA A 547 -16.50 13.07 -25.90
N ASP A 548 -16.19 11.81 -25.53
CA ASP A 548 -17.09 10.66 -25.73
C ASP A 548 -18.26 10.64 -24.77
N PHE A 549 -18.11 11.34 -23.65
CA PHE A 549 -19.03 11.26 -22.51
C PHE A 549 -19.74 12.59 -22.29
N LYS A 550 -19.97 13.37 -23.35
CA LYS A 550 -20.66 14.65 -23.26
C LYS A 550 -22.10 14.46 -22.74
N GLY A 551 -22.40 15.04 -21.59
CA GLY A 551 -23.71 14.91 -20.94
C GLY A 551 -23.90 13.59 -20.18
N ALA A 552 -22.88 12.74 -20.11
CA ALA A 552 -22.93 11.53 -19.30
C ALA A 552 -22.85 11.90 -17.80
N PRO A 553 -23.63 11.23 -16.93
CA PRO A 553 -23.79 11.63 -15.53
C PRO A 553 -22.50 11.47 -14.70
N TYR A 554 -21.62 10.55 -15.07
CA TYR A 554 -20.41 10.22 -14.31
C TYR A 554 -19.12 10.56 -15.06
N ARG A 555 -19.22 11.44 -16.06
CA ARG A 555 -18.09 11.89 -16.89
C ARG A 555 -16.91 12.33 -16.03
N PHE A 556 -15.76 11.68 -16.20
CA PHE A 556 -14.54 12.10 -15.51
C PHE A 556 -14.07 13.50 -15.98
N PRO A 557 -13.39 14.26 -15.11
CA PRO A 557 -12.96 15.62 -15.41
C PRO A 557 -11.90 15.65 -16.51
N ALA A 558 -11.76 16.80 -17.18
CA ALA A 558 -10.83 17.01 -18.28
C ALA A 558 -9.36 16.70 -17.94
N TYR A 559 -9.01 16.66 -16.65
CA TYR A 559 -7.70 16.23 -16.16
C TYR A 559 -7.25 14.88 -16.71
N TYR A 560 -8.18 13.95 -16.90
CA TYR A 560 -7.91 12.59 -17.39
C TYR A 560 -7.99 12.46 -18.92
N ASN A 561 -8.28 13.53 -19.64
CA ASN A 561 -8.40 13.49 -21.10
C ASN A 561 -7.07 13.04 -21.74
N ASP A 562 -7.15 12.13 -22.70
CA ASP A 562 -6.03 11.53 -23.45
C ASP A 562 -5.07 10.70 -22.58
N ARG A 563 -5.48 10.30 -21.36
CA ARG A 563 -4.69 9.43 -20.49
C ARG A 563 -5.11 7.98 -20.59
N MET A 564 -4.12 7.09 -20.51
CA MET A 564 -4.34 5.65 -20.42
C MET A 564 -4.46 5.23 -18.95
N PHE A 565 -5.38 4.32 -18.66
CA PHE A 565 -5.47 3.68 -17.35
C PHE A 565 -4.77 2.33 -17.43
N ILE A 566 -3.62 2.21 -16.77
CA ILE A 566 -2.93 0.93 -16.59
C ILE A 566 -3.30 0.34 -15.25
N TYR A 567 -3.29 -0.98 -15.16
CA TYR A 567 -3.56 -1.69 -13.92
C TYR A 567 -2.65 -2.90 -13.80
N GLU A 568 -2.54 -3.38 -12.58
CA GLU A 568 -1.66 -4.48 -12.27
C GLU A 568 -2.41 -5.48 -11.40
N TRP A 569 -2.44 -6.72 -11.89
CA TRP A 569 -3.30 -7.76 -11.33
C TRP A 569 -2.80 -8.29 -9.99
N ALA A 570 -1.49 -8.40 -9.76
CA ALA A 570 -0.95 -9.08 -8.57
C ALA A 570 -0.88 -8.18 -7.31
N ARG A 571 -0.63 -6.88 -7.49
CA ARG A 571 -0.46 -5.79 -6.53
C ARG A 571 -1.73 -4.96 -6.36
N GLY A 572 -2.71 -5.08 -7.26
CA GLY A 572 -4.07 -4.55 -7.05
C GLY A 572 -4.19 -3.03 -7.12
N TRP A 573 -3.47 -2.38 -8.04
CA TRP A 573 -3.56 -0.93 -8.25
C TRP A 573 -4.03 -0.57 -9.66
N ILE A 574 -4.54 0.66 -9.79
CA ILE A 574 -4.80 1.34 -11.06
C ILE A 574 -3.97 2.63 -11.07
N LYS A 575 -3.35 2.95 -12.20
CA LYS A 575 -2.59 4.18 -12.42
C LYS A 575 -2.97 4.80 -13.76
N THR A 576 -2.80 6.11 -13.88
CA THR A 576 -2.94 6.81 -15.16
C THR A 576 -1.58 7.14 -15.75
N VAL A 577 -1.49 7.06 -17.07
CA VAL A 577 -0.30 7.35 -17.87
C VAL A 577 -0.63 8.49 -18.82
N ALA A 578 0.15 9.56 -18.75
CA ALA A 578 0.04 10.72 -19.63
C ALA A 578 1.11 10.67 -20.73
N PHE A 579 0.72 11.14 -21.91
CA PHE A 579 1.59 11.21 -23.08
C PHE A 579 1.66 12.64 -23.62
N ASP A 580 2.77 12.97 -24.28
CA ASP A 580 2.82 14.16 -25.13
C ASP A 580 2.07 13.93 -26.46
N ARG A 581 2.06 14.94 -27.33
CA ARG A 581 1.40 14.87 -28.64
C ARG A 581 2.01 13.83 -29.58
N ASP A 582 3.29 13.54 -29.40
CA ASP A 582 4.03 12.57 -30.20
C ASP A 582 3.88 11.15 -29.66
N GLY A 583 3.22 10.97 -28.50
CA GLY A 583 2.96 9.68 -27.90
C GLY A 583 4.03 9.21 -26.92
N ASN A 584 4.95 10.08 -26.52
CA ASN A 584 6.00 9.75 -25.56
C ASN A 584 5.46 9.85 -24.13
N LEU A 585 5.91 8.94 -23.26
CA LEU A 585 5.55 8.92 -21.85
C LEU A 585 5.99 10.23 -21.17
N THR A 586 5.09 10.85 -20.41
CA THR A 586 5.41 12.09 -19.67
C THR A 586 5.17 11.97 -18.17
N LYS A 587 4.16 11.22 -17.74
CA LYS A 587 3.82 11.09 -16.32
C LYS A 587 3.10 9.79 -16.01
N ILE A 588 3.37 9.22 -14.84
CA ILE A 588 2.64 8.09 -14.26
C ILE A 588 2.09 8.53 -12.90
N GLU A 589 0.80 8.34 -12.67
CA GLU A 589 0.09 8.81 -11.48
C GLU A 589 -0.80 7.73 -10.89
N ASP A 590 -0.79 7.59 -9.57
CA ASP A 590 -1.81 6.80 -8.86
C ASP A 590 -3.23 7.25 -9.18
N PHE A 591 -4.11 6.28 -9.45
CA PHE A 591 -5.55 6.48 -9.56
C PHE A 591 -6.22 5.83 -8.36
N LEU A 592 -6.82 6.64 -7.49
CA LEU A 592 -7.51 6.22 -6.27
C LEU A 592 -6.64 5.33 -5.35
N PRO A 593 -5.45 5.79 -4.92
CA PRO A 593 -4.52 4.99 -4.12
C PRO A 593 -5.06 4.48 -2.77
N THR A 594 -6.15 5.05 -2.25
CA THR A 594 -6.79 4.58 -1.01
C THR A 594 -7.97 3.65 -1.25
N THR A 595 -8.37 3.47 -2.52
CA THR A 595 -9.47 2.59 -2.91
C THR A 595 -8.94 1.16 -3.15
N PRO A 596 -9.47 0.14 -2.45
CA PRO A 596 -9.00 -1.23 -2.63
C PRO A 596 -9.53 -1.86 -3.92
N PHE A 597 -8.64 -2.51 -4.67
CA PHE A 597 -8.96 -3.37 -5.82
C PHE A 597 -8.45 -4.79 -5.54
N SER A 598 -9.26 -5.80 -5.85
CA SER A 598 -8.92 -7.21 -5.60
C SER A 598 -8.53 -7.88 -6.90
N LYS A 599 -7.28 -7.67 -7.30
CA LYS A 599 -6.72 -8.14 -8.57
C LYS A 599 -7.59 -7.75 -9.77
N PRO A 600 -7.63 -6.44 -10.12
CA PRO A 600 -8.39 -5.98 -11.26
C PRO A 600 -7.90 -6.73 -12.50
N ILE A 601 -8.84 -7.31 -13.25
CA ILE A 601 -8.54 -8.13 -14.43
C ILE A 601 -9.00 -7.50 -15.73
N ASP A 602 -9.98 -6.59 -15.66
CA ASP A 602 -10.43 -5.81 -16.81
C ASP A 602 -11.03 -4.46 -16.40
N LEU A 603 -10.85 -3.46 -17.27
CA LEU A 603 -11.30 -2.07 -17.07
C LEU A 603 -12.00 -1.57 -18.34
N LYS A 604 -13.16 -0.92 -18.20
CA LYS A 604 -13.84 -0.32 -19.36
C LYS A 604 -14.67 0.90 -19.01
N PHE A 605 -14.66 1.94 -19.84
CA PHE A 605 -15.58 3.07 -19.68
C PHE A 605 -16.95 2.73 -20.24
N GLY A 606 -18.00 2.97 -19.46
CA GLY A 606 -19.39 2.79 -19.89
C GLY A 606 -19.97 4.04 -20.58
N PRO A 607 -21.13 3.91 -21.27
CA PRO A 607 -21.79 5.05 -21.93
C PRO A 607 -22.28 6.12 -20.94
N ASP A 608 -22.35 5.81 -19.64
CA ASP A 608 -22.65 6.72 -18.55
C ASP A 608 -21.44 7.54 -18.06
N GLY A 609 -20.26 7.34 -18.67
CA GLY A 609 -19.03 8.09 -18.39
C GLY A 609 -18.22 7.55 -17.21
N ALA A 610 -18.68 6.49 -16.55
CA ALA A 610 -18.01 5.88 -15.42
C ALA A 610 -17.00 4.80 -15.85
N LEU A 611 -15.99 4.56 -15.01
CA LEU A 611 -15.03 3.46 -15.22
C LEU A 611 -15.53 2.18 -14.52
N TYR A 612 -15.83 1.15 -15.29
CA TYR A 612 -16.18 -0.17 -14.78
C TYR A 612 -14.91 -0.97 -14.51
N VAL A 613 -14.90 -1.65 -13.37
CA VAL A 613 -13.76 -2.45 -12.90
C VAL A 613 -14.26 -3.84 -12.56
N LEU A 614 -13.63 -4.85 -13.18
CA LEU A 614 -13.83 -6.25 -12.86
C LEU A 614 -12.66 -6.74 -12.00
N ASP A 615 -12.94 -7.05 -10.74
CA ASP A 615 -12.01 -7.68 -9.80
C ASP A 615 -12.08 -9.21 -9.92
N TYR A 616 -10.94 -9.88 -10.08
CA TYR A 616 -10.85 -11.35 -10.17
C TYR A 616 -11.00 -12.03 -8.80
N GLY A 617 -10.59 -11.34 -7.73
CA GLY A 617 -10.54 -11.87 -6.36
C GLY A 617 -9.18 -12.48 -5.99
N LYS A 618 -9.03 -12.85 -4.72
CA LYS A 618 -7.71 -13.22 -4.16
C LYS A 618 -7.20 -14.58 -4.61
N ASP A 619 -8.05 -15.59 -4.70
CA ASP A 619 -7.63 -16.97 -4.90
C ASP A 619 -7.58 -17.35 -6.39
N TYR A 620 -6.45 -17.88 -6.82
CA TYR A 620 -6.22 -18.25 -8.21
C TYR A 620 -6.92 -19.55 -8.59
N PHE A 621 -7.39 -19.65 -9.84
CA PHE A 621 -8.15 -20.80 -10.35
C PHE A 621 -9.31 -21.28 -9.47
N SER A 622 -9.99 -20.35 -8.79
CA SER A 622 -11.09 -20.69 -7.92
C SER A 622 -12.16 -19.60 -7.93
N LYS A 623 -13.36 -19.98 -7.50
CA LYS A 623 -14.44 -19.02 -7.26
C LYS A 623 -14.10 -18.16 -6.05
N ASN A 624 -14.21 -16.85 -6.23
CA ASN A 624 -13.84 -15.85 -5.24
C ASN A 624 -15.08 -15.11 -4.73
N GLU A 625 -15.26 -15.06 -3.42
CA GLU A 625 -16.32 -14.24 -2.79
C GLU A 625 -16.07 -12.74 -3.00
N ASP A 626 -14.80 -12.36 -3.17
CA ASP A 626 -14.37 -10.98 -3.42
C ASP A 626 -14.19 -10.64 -4.90
N ALA A 627 -14.56 -11.54 -5.83
CA ALA A 627 -14.70 -11.18 -7.23
C ALA A 627 -15.91 -10.25 -7.41
N LEU A 628 -15.68 -9.08 -8.00
CA LEU A 628 -16.63 -7.98 -7.99
C LEU A 628 -16.63 -7.23 -9.32
N LEU A 629 -17.81 -7.06 -9.91
CA LEU A 629 -18.07 -6.03 -10.89
C LEU A 629 -18.46 -4.75 -10.14
N SER A 630 -17.69 -3.70 -10.36
CA SER A 630 -17.92 -2.38 -9.75
C SER A 630 -17.80 -1.28 -10.78
N ARG A 631 -18.27 -0.09 -10.41
CA ARG A 631 -18.21 1.12 -11.23
C ARG A 631 -17.72 2.29 -10.41
N ILE A 632 -16.75 3.03 -10.95
CA ILE A 632 -16.19 4.24 -10.36
C ILE A 632 -16.93 5.44 -10.95
N GLU A 633 -17.70 6.12 -10.10
CA GLU A 633 -18.50 7.29 -10.46
C GLU A 633 -17.80 8.57 -10.04
N TYR A 634 -17.75 9.57 -10.92
CA TYR A 634 -17.23 10.91 -10.59
C TYR A 634 -18.38 11.90 -10.38
N THR A 635 -18.28 12.74 -9.35
CA THR A 635 -19.23 13.83 -9.08
C THR A 635 -18.58 15.21 -9.23
N GLU A 636 -19.09 15.99 -10.18
CA GLU A 636 -18.74 17.41 -10.36
C GLU A 636 -19.66 18.30 -9.51
N GLY A 637 -19.10 19.36 -8.90
CA GLY A 637 -19.87 20.25 -8.03
C GLY A 637 -20.04 19.70 -6.61
N ASN A 638 -21.26 19.83 -6.07
CA ASN A 638 -21.64 19.47 -4.71
C ASN A 638 -21.61 17.95 -4.52
N ARG A 639 -20.88 17.48 -3.51
CA ARG A 639 -20.75 16.07 -3.16
C ARG A 639 -21.78 15.70 -2.13
N ALA A 640 -22.35 14.52 -2.26
CA ALA A 640 -23.20 14.00 -1.20
C ALA A 640 -22.38 13.76 0.09
N PRO A 641 -22.95 14.04 1.27
CA PRO A 641 -22.24 13.85 2.53
C PRO A 641 -21.90 12.38 2.75
N LEU A 642 -20.83 12.12 3.52
CA LEU A 642 -20.44 10.79 3.96
C LEU A 642 -20.96 10.53 5.39
N PRO A 643 -22.14 9.93 5.57
CA PRO A 643 -22.61 9.54 6.89
C PRO A 643 -21.69 8.48 7.51
N ARG A 644 -21.48 8.59 8.81
CA ARG A 644 -20.82 7.58 9.65
C ARG A 644 -21.71 7.31 10.85
N ILE A 645 -21.98 6.03 11.09
CA ILE A 645 -22.66 5.56 12.29
C ILE A 645 -21.60 5.12 13.28
N ALA A 646 -21.55 5.79 14.43
CA ALA A 646 -20.91 5.25 15.61
C ALA A 646 -22.00 4.70 16.55
N ALA A 647 -21.79 3.49 17.05
CA ALA A 647 -22.64 2.87 18.06
C ALA A 647 -21.76 2.46 19.24
N ASP A 648 -22.21 2.71 20.46
CA ASP A 648 -21.50 2.27 21.68
C ASP A 648 -21.48 0.74 21.83
N GLN A 649 -22.46 0.06 21.23
CA GLN A 649 -22.50 -1.39 21.11
C GLN A 649 -23.27 -1.82 19.85
N THR A 650 -22.77 -2.84 19.17
CA THR A 650 -23.40 -3.43 17.96
C THR A 650 -24.00 -4.81 18.24
N VAL A 651 -23.77 -5.35 19.43
CA VAL A 651 -24.32 -6.63 19.87
C VAL A 651 -24.58 -6.62 21.38
N GLY A 652 -25.63 -7.29 21.83
CA GLY A 652 -25.90 -7.48 23.25
C GLY A 652 -27.23 -8.19 23.54
N ALA A 653 -27.46 -8.52 24.81
CA ALA A 653 -28.69 -9.20 25.24
C ALA A 653 -29.91 -8.24 25.22
N ALA A 654 -31.10 -8.79 24.99
CA ALA A 654 -32.34 -8.02 25.07
C ALA A 654 -32.76 -7.77 26.54
N PRO A 655 -33.28 -6.58 26.90
CA PRO A 655 -33.35 -5.36 26.07
C PRO A 655 -31.96 -4.69 25.93
N LEU A 656 -31.62 -4.26 24.71
CA LEU A 656 -30.35 -3.60 24.40
C LEU A 656 -30.58 -2.11 24.10
N THR A 657 -30.04 -1.21 24.92
CA THR A 657 -30.09 0.23 24.67
C THR A 657 -28.80 0.69 24.01
N VAL A 658 -28.87 1.07 22.74
CA VAL A 658 -27.70 1.55 21.98
C VAL A 658 -27.74 3.07 21.91
N ARG A 659 -26.59 3.70 22.10
CA ARG A 659 -26.37 5.12 21.83
C ARG A 659 -25.68 5.24 20.47
N PHE A 660 -26.33 5.98 19.59
CA PHE A 660 -25.87 6.23 18.23
C PHE A 660 -25.39 7.66 18.11
N SER A 661 -24.31 7.84 17.36
CA SER A 661 -23.75 9.14 17.03
C SER A 661 -23.45 9.20 15.53
N ALA A 662 -23.79 10.31 14.91
CA ALA A 662 -23.39 10.66 13.56
C ALA A 662 -21.97 11.27 13.53
N LYS A 663 -21.26 11.31 14.67
CA LYS A 663 -19.90 11.83 14.77
C LYS A 663 -18.96 11.10 13.82
N GLY A 664 -18.19 11.88 13.07
CA GLY A 664 -17.34 11.37 12.00
C GLY A 664 -18.02 11.39 10.62
N SER A 665 -19.31 11.72 10.55
CA SER A 665 -19.93 12.11 9.27
C SER A 665 -19.28 13.40 8.79
N THR A 666 -18.98 13.47 7.50
CA THR A 666 -18.30 14.62 6.91
C THR A 666 -18.96 15.00 5.61
N ASP A 667 -19.04 16.30 5.37
CA ASP A 667 -19.15 16.85 4.02
C ASP A 667 -17.76 17.35 3.60
N TYR A 668 -17.41 17.13 2.34
CA TYR A 668 -16.16 17.64 1.79
C TYR A 668 -16.32 19.03 1.17
N ASP A 669 -17.55 19.45 0.84
CA ASP A 669 -17.88 20.81 0.43
C ASP A 669 -18.14 21.69 1.68
N GLN A 670 -17.90 23.00 1.58
CA GLN A 670 -17.66 23.87 2.76
C GLN A 670 -18.76 23.85 3.83
N ALA A 671 -18.36 23.55 5.07
CA ALA A 671 -18.95 23.95 6.36
C ALA A 671 -20.48 23.88 6.48
N ASP A 672 -21.05 22.76 6.07
CA ASP A 672 -22.47 22.55 6.15
C ASP A 672 -22.90 21.87 7.45
N SER A 673 -23.90 22.47 8.11
CA SER A 673 -24.63 21.78 9.17
C SER A 673 -25.45 20.66 8.54
N LEU A 674 -24.95 19.43 8.60
CA LEU A 674 -25.64 18.26 8.09
C LEU A 674 -26.94 18.00 8.87
N ARG A 675 -28.02 17.70 8.15
CA ARG A 675 -29.26 17.18 8.73
C ARG A 675 -29.18 15.65 8.76
N TYR A 676 -29.50 15.07 9.92
CA TYR A 676 -29.43 13.63 10.15
C TYR A 676 -30.82 13.04 10.36
N GLU A 677 -31.10 11.90 9.75
CA GLU A 677 -32.33 11.13 9.92
C GLU A 677 -31.96 9.66 10.22
N TRP A 678 -32.33 9.16 11.39
CA TRP A 678 -32.14 7.77 11.81
C TRP A 678 -33.40 6.95 11.54
N ASP A 679 -33.23 5.69 11.12
CA ASP A 679 -34.25 4.65 11.16
C ASP A 679 -33.67 3.40 11.84
N PHE A 680 -34.29 2.96 12.94
CA PHE A 680 -33.81 1.82 13.74
C PHE A 680 -34.46 0.47 13.33
N GLY A 681 -35.23 0.40 12.24
CA GLY A 681 -35.75 -0.85 11.70
C GLY A 681 -37.03 -1.39 12.36
N GLY A 682 -37.85 -0.52 12.97
CA GLY A 682 -39.08 -0.85 13.71
C GLY A 682 -40.37 -0.23 13.17
N GLY A 683 -40.35 0.28 11.93
CA GLY A 683 -41.46 1.06 11.34
C GLY A 683 -41.40 2.55 11.67
N SER A 684 -42.43 3.32 11.31
CA SER A 684 -42.43 4.80 11.35
C SER A 684 -42.21 5.44 12.72
N LYS A 685 -42.37 4.68 13.83
CA LYS A 685 -42.15 5.15 15.21
C LYS A 685 -40.70 5.02 15.70
N ALA A 686 -39.81 4.39 14.93
CA ALA A 686 -38.42 4.14 15.30
C ALA A 686 -37.45 5.04 14.52
N LYS A 687 -37.64 6.37 14.62
CA LYS A 687 -36.85 7.38 13.91
C LYS A 687 -36.40 8.51 14.83
N ALA A 688 -35.29 9.17 14.49
CA ALA A 688 -34.80 10.36 15.19
C ALA A 688 -34.16 11.34 14.20
N GLU A 689 -34.25 12.65 14.46
CA GLU A 689 -33.68 13.70 13.62
C GLU A 689 -32.64 14.52 14.40
N SER A 690 -31.54 13.86 14.77
CA SER A 690 -30.48 14.45 15.60
C SER A 690 -29.13 13.78 15.31
N ALA A 691 -28.03 14.49 15.56
CA ALA A 691 -26.69 13.92 15.43
C ALA A 691 -26.43 12.80 16.45
N GLU A 692 -27.01 12.92 17.65
CA GLU A 692 -26.97 11.91 18.70
C GLU A 692 -28.36 11.31 18.89
N ALA A 693 -28.48 9.99 18.98
CA ALA A 693 -29.74 9.31 19.22
C ALA A 693 -29.54 8.13 20.20
N SER A 694 -30.61 7.70 20.85
CA SER A 694 -30.58 6.46 21.64
C SER A 694 -31.86 5.68 21.41
N TYR A 695 -31.72 4.37 21.23
CA TYR A 695 -32.84 3.47 20.97
C TYR A 695 -32.67 2.16 21.73
N THR A 696 -33.77 1.68 22.32
CA THR A 696 -33.80 0.40 23.05
C THR A 696 -34.49 -0.67 22.21
N PHE A 697 -33.71 -1.67 21.81
CA PHE A 697 -34.21 -2.87 21.15
C PHE A 697 -34.68 -3.88 22.20
N SER A 698 -35.99 -4.02 22.34
CA SER A 698 -36.59 -4.85 23.40
C SER A 698 -36.67 -6.34 23.07
N LYS A 699 -36.53 -6.73 21.79
CA LYS A 699 -36.68 -8.11 21.33
C LYS A 699 -35.40 -8.60 20.63
N PRO A 700 -35.04 -9.88 20.80
CA PRO A 700 -33.98 -10.48 20.00
C PRO A 700 -34.24 -10.36 18.49
N GLY A 701 -33.19 -10.14 17.71
CA GLY A 701 -33.24 -9.96 16.26
C GLY A 701 -32.01 -9.22 15.71
N VAL A 702 -31.85 -9.26 14.38
CA VAL A 702 -30.86 -8.46 13.65
C VAL A 702 -31.57 -7.24 13.06
N TYR A 703 -31.18 -6.05 13.50
CA TYR A 703 -31.77 -4.78 13.08
C TYR A 703 -30.79 -4.04 12.18
N LYS A 704 -31.27 -3.55 11.02
CA LYS A 704 -30.49 -2.67 10.15
C LYS A 704 -30.81 -1.24 10.51
N VAL A 705 -29.92 -0.59 11.25
CA VAL A 705 -30.02 0.83 11.58
C VAL A 705 -29.47 1.64 10.42
N THR A 706 -30.23 2.61 9.95
CA THR A 706 -29.81 3.50 8.86
C THR A 706 -29.66 4.93 9.38
N LEU A 707 -28.63 5.62 8.90
CA LEU A 707 -28.40 7.05 9.11
C LEU A 707 -28.33 7.71 7.74
N LYS A 708 -29.31 8.56 7.44
CA LYS A 708 -29.25 9.45 6.29
C LYS A 708 -28.68 10.80 6.72
N ALA A 709 -27.63 11.25 6.04
CA ALA A 709 -27.12 12.61 6.16
C ALA A 709 -27.52 13.39 4.91
N THR A 710 -27.96 14.64 5.08
CA THR A 710 -28.34 15.55 3.99
C THR A 710 -27.63 16.89 4.17
N ASP A 711 -27.05 17.41 3.10
CA ASP A 711 -26.44 18.73 3.09
C ASP A 711 -27.48 19.84 2.79
N PRO A 712 -27.14 21.13 2.99
CA PRO A 712 -28.00 22.27 2.67
C PRO A 712 -28.39 22.43 1.19
N GLN A 713 -27.63 21.85 0.28
CA GLN A 713 -27.85 21.87 -1.16
C GLN A 713 -28.82 20.75 -1.59
N GLY A 714 -29.12 19.81 -0.68
CA GLY A 714 -30.13 18.77 -0.80
C GLY A 714 -29.59 17.39 -1.14
N GLU A 715 -28.27 17.23 -1.33
CA GLU A 715 -27.68 15.92 -1.58
C GLU A 715 -27.66 15.09 -0.30
N SER A 716 -27.88 13.78 -0.44
CA SER A 716 -27.98 12.91 0.73
C SER A 716 -27.48 11.50 0.46
N THR A 717 -26.83 10.93 1.47
CA THR A 717 -26.35 9.55 1.47
C THR A 717 -26.82 8.84 2.73
N THR A 718 -26.91 7.51 2.68
CA THR A 718 -27.27 6.67 3.84
C THR A 718 -26.12 5.74 4.22
N ALA A 719 -25.80 5.69 5.51
CA ALA A 719 -24.99 4.64 6.12
C ALA A 719 -25.90 3.60 6.77
N VAL A 720 -25.45 2.34 6.82
CA VAL A 720 -26.17 1.24 7.46
C VAL A 720 -25.26 0.54 8.45
N GLN A 721 -25.77 0.28 9.66
CA GLN A 721 -25.10 -0.50 10.70
C GLN A 721 -26.04 -1.61 11.19
N GLU A 722 -25.55 -2.85 11.20
CA GLU A 722 -26.30 -3.95 11.81
C GLU A 722 -26.12 -3.94 13.33
N ILE A 723 -27.23 -4.08 14.06
CA ILE A 723 -27.29 -4.25 15.52
C ILE A 723 -27.93 -5.61 15.82
N LYS A 724 -27.17 -6.47 16.50
CA LYS A 724 -27.55 -7.85 16.81
C LYS A 724 -27.99 -7.95 18.27
N VAL A 725 -29.28 -8.18 18.49
CA VAL A 725 -29.87 -8.17 19.83
C VAL A 725 -30.27 -9.59 20.20
N GLY A 726 -29.89 -10.07 21.37
CA GLY A 726 -30.29 -11.40 21.87
C GLY A 726 -29.18 -12.27 22.44
N ASN A 727 -27.91 -11.89 22.31
CA ASN A 727 -26.78 -12.61 22.91
C ASN A 727 -25.86 -11.63 23.66
N GLY A 728 -25.57 -11.89 24.93
CA GLY A 728 -24.72 -11.05 25.76
C GLY A 728 -23.24 -11.24 25.44
N LYS A 729 -22.41 -10.22 25.65
CA LYS A 729 -20.96 -10.39 25.57
C LYS A 729 -20.47 -11.11 26.84
N PRO A 730 -19.74 -12.23 26.74
CA PRO A 730 -19.19 -12.89 27.91
C PRO A 730 -18.22 -11.98 28.69
N ARG A 731 -18.12 -12.17 30.00
CA ARG A 731 -17.11 -11.55 30.86
C ARG A 731 -15.99 -12.55 31.11
N VAL A 732 -14.77 -12.18 30.71
CA VAL A 732 -13.54 -12.97 30.93
C VAL A 732 -12.61 -12.18 31.82
N GLN A 733 -12.07 -12.83 32.85
CA GLN A 733 -11.11 -12.27 33.80
C GLN A 733 -10.00 -13.28 34.14
N VAL A 734 -8.77 -12.81 34.38
CA VAL A 734 -7.64 -13.58 34.87
C VAL A 734 -7.14 -12.96 36.16
N ALA A 735 -7.25 -13.73 37.23
CA ALA A 735 -6.70 -13.37 38.52
C ALA A 735 -5.28 -13.92 38.62
N LEU A 736 -4.28 -13.04 38.69
CA LEU A 736 -2.90 -13.40 39.01
C LEU A 736 -2.67 -13.25 40.51
N ALA A 737 -2.04 -14.25 41.13
CA ALA A 737 -1.59 -14.15 42.52
C ALA A 737 -0.22 -13.46 42.58
N GLY A 738 -0.09 -12.45 43.44
CA GLY A 738 1.13 -11.66 43.56
C GLY A 738 1.09 -10.41 42.68
N ASN A 739 2.24 -10.04 42.11
CA ASN A 739 2.39 -8.80 41.36
C ASN A 739 1.76 -8.89 39.97
N GLN A 740 0.89 -7.94 39.62
CA GLN A 740 0.19 -7.87 38.33
C GLN A 740 0.87 -6.94 37.32
N THR A 741 2.01 -6.36 37.66
CA THR A 741 2.79 -5.46 36.77
C THR A 741 4.11 -6.08 36.36
N PHE A 742 4.81 -6.72 37.30
CA PHE A 742 6.14 -7.23 37.12
C PHE A 742 6.20 -8.76 37.11
N PHE A 743 7.07 -9.31 36.28
CA PHE A 743 7.56 -10.67 36.46
C PHE A 743 8.90 -10.66 37.21
N TRP A 744 9.26 -11.80 37.80
CA TRP A 744 10.51 -11.96 38.55
C TRP A 744 11.39 -13.03 37.91
N ASP A 745 12.71 -12.86 38.00
CA ASP A 745 13.69 -13.83 37.54
C ASP A 745 13.49 -15.17 38.24
N ASN A 746 13.35 -16.25 37.45
CA ASN A 746 13.05 -17.59 37.94
C ASN A 746 11.81 -17.67 38.85
N GLY A 747 10.92 -16.68 38.75
CA GLY A 747 9.67 -16.62 39.49
C GLY A 747 8.62 -17.59 38.95
N THR A 748 7.56 -17.73 39.73
CA THR A 748 6.34 -18.43 39.32
C THR A 748 5.13 -17.53 39.56
N ILE A 749 4.15 -17.61 38.66
CA ILE A 749 2.88 -16.90 38.77
C ILE A 749 1.77 -17.94 38.90
N ASP A 750 1.03 -17.88 40.01
CA ASP A 750 -0.23 -18.60 40.15
C ASP A 750 -1.33 -17.78 39.49
N TYR A 751 -2.20 -18.42 38.72
CA TYR A 751 -3.32 -17.76 38.04
C TYR A 751 -4.59 -18.60 38.09
N ALA A 752 -5.73 -17.91 38.07
CA ALA A 752 -7.05 -18.51 37.94
C ALA A 752 -7.91 -17.65 37.01
N VAL A 753 -8.53 -18.31 36.03
CA VAL A 753 -9.44 -17.68 35.08
C VAL A 753 -10.86 -17.70 35.61
N GLN A 754 -11.60 -16.63 35.37
CA GLN A 754 -13.02 -16.52 35.61
C GLN A 754 -13.71 -16.18 34.29
N VAL A 755 -14.70 -16.98 33.93
CA VAL A 755 -15.56 -16.70 32.77
C VAL A 755 -17.00 -16.76 33.25
N ALA A 756 -17.78 -15.75 32.89
CA ALA A 756 -19.21 -15.71 33.13
C ALA A 756 -19.90 -15.15 31.90
N ASP A 757 -20.97 -15.81 31.49
CA ASP A 757 -21.85 -15.38 30.42
C ASP A 757 -23.30 -15.53 30.88
N LYS A 758 -24.16 -14.60 30.45
CA LYS A 758 -25.54 -14.56 30.92
C LYS A 758 -26.34 -15.75 30.38
N GLU A 759 -26.03 -16.19 29.17
CA GLU A 759 -26.73 -17.26 28.46
C GLU A 759 -26.07 -18.64 28.68
N ASP A 760 -24.73 -18.69 28.72
CA ASP A 760 -23.96 -19.94 28.88
C ASP A 760 -23.63 -20.30 30.33
N GLY A 761 -23.81 -19.41 31.31
CA GLY A 761 -23.52 -19.64 32.73
C GLY A 761 -22.11 -19.23 33.14
N ALA A 762 -21.53 -19.89 34.13
CA ALA A 762 -20.18 -19.57 34.62
C ALA A 762 -19.20 -20.72 34.37
N LEU A 763 -17.90 -20.43 34.45
CA LEU A 763 -16.84 -21.44 34.38
C LEU A 763 -17.06 -22.55 35.42
N GLY A 764 -17.17 -23.80 34.95
CA GLY A 764 -17.49 -24.97 35.78
C GLY A 764 -18.99 -25.15 36.09
N SER A 765 -19.85 -24.21 35.70
CA SER A 765 -21.30 -24.26 35.85
C SER A 765 -21.99 -23.69 34.61
N GLY A 766 -22.02 -24.47 33.53
CA GLY A 766 -22.56 -24.11 32.22
C GLY A 766 -21.48 -23.89 31.14
N ILE A 767 -20.33 -23.32 31.54
CA ILE A 767 -19.15 -23.15 30.69
C ILE A 767 -18.10 -24.23 31.02
N ASP A 768 -17.81 -25.08 30.03
CA ASP A 768 -16.75 -26.09 30.11
C ASP A 768 -15.36 -25.43 30.08
N PRO A 769 -14.46 -25.70 31.05
CA PRO A 769 -13.07 -25.25 31.03
C PRO A 769 -12.31 -25.51 29.72
N ALA A 770 -12.61 -26.59 28.99
CA ALA A 770 -11.97 -26.90 27.71
C ALA A 770 -12.30 -25.90 26.59
N ARG A 771 -13.37 -25.10 26.74
CA ARG A 771 -13.78 -24.05 25.80
C ARG A 771 -13.13 -22.69 26.08
N VAL A 772 -12.36 -22.57 27.15
CA VAL A 772 -11.65 -21.33 27.50
C VAL A 772 -10.21 -21.44 27.02
N ASP A 773 -9.82 -20.52 26.15
CA ASP A 773 -8.46 -20.45 25.63
C ASP A 773 -7.61 -19.61 26.57
N VAL A 774 -6.52 -20.18 27.07
CA VAL A 774 -5.54 -19.49 27.92
C VAL A 774 -4.16 -19.63 27.29
N TYR A 775 -3.52 -18.49 27.00
CA TYR A 775 -2.17 -18.41 26.47
C TYR A 775 -1.27 -17.61 27.40
N PHE A 776 -0.01 -18.01 27.47
CA PHE A 776 1.04 -17.30 28.20
C PHE A 776 2.30 -17.23 27.34
N ASP A 777 2.56 -16.05 26.79
CA ASP A 777 3.61 -15.80 25.80
C ASP A 777 4.63 -14.78 26.30
N TYR A 778 5.89 -14.91 25.89
CA TYR A 778 6.93 -13.89 26.09
C TYR A 778 7.32 -13.26 24.75
N LEU A 779 7.35 -11.93 24.69
CA LEU A 779 7.85 -11.15 23.55
C LEU A 779 9.10 -10.38 23.97
N GLN A 780 10.17 -10.46 23.17
CA GLN A 780 11.48 -9.90 23.51
C GLN A 780 11.63 -8.40 23.19
N GLN A 781 10.82 -7.79 22.31
CA GLN A 781 11.00 -6.41 21.82
C GLN A 781 9.74 -5.51 21.87
N GLY A 782 9.99 -4.20 21.99
CA GLY A 782 9.05 -3.16 22.42
C GLY A 782 8.08 -2.52 21.40
N ARG A 783 8.19 -2.78 20.08
CA ARG A 783 7.33 -2.10 19.07
C ARG A 783 5.96 -2.73 18.87
N ASP A 784 5.78 -3.96 19.35
CA ASP A 784 4.58 -4.78 19.07
C ASP A 784 3.54 -4.74 20.20
N LEU A 785 3.80 -3.94 21.25
CA LEU A 785 2.93 -3.88 22.43
C LEU A 785 1.60 -3.18 22.21
N ALA A 786 1.57 -2.12 21.39
CA ALA A 786 0.34 -1.39 21.12
C ALA A 786 -0.71 -2.29 20.44
N LEU A 787 -0.26 -3.19 19.56
CA LEU A 787 -1.11 -4.12 18.80
C LEU A 787 -1.67 -5.26 19.66
N VAL A 788 -0.87 -5.79 20.59
CA VAL A 788 -1.33 -6.82 21.54
C VAL A 788 -2.30 -6.21 22.57
N MET A 789 -2.08 -4.95 22.95
CA MET A 789 -2.90 -4.25 23.95
C MET A 789 -4.21 -3.66 23.39
N ASP A 790 -4.32 -3.37 22.08
CA ASP A 790 -5.54 -2.86 21.43
C ASP A 790 -6.57 -3.96 21.09
N GLY A 791 -6.25 -5.23 21.38
CA GLY A 791 -7.21 -6.34 21.26
C GLY A 791 -7.67 -6.69 19.85
N GLN A 792 -7.08 -6.10 18.80
CA GLN A 792 -7.45 -6.29 17.39
C GLN A 792 -7.00 -7.63 16.78
N TYR A 793 -6.41 -8.51 17.58
CA TYR A 793 -5.96 -9.80 17.10
C TYR A 793 -7.06 -10.86 17.27
N GLU A 794 -7.50 -11.47 16.17
CA GLU A 794 -8.66 -12.35 16.14
C GLU A 794 -8.44 -13.67 16.92
N THR A 795 -7.31 -14.37 16.78
CA THR A 795 -7.07 -15.69 17.41
C THR A 795 -5.61 -16.12 17.50
N GLY A 796 -5.12 -16.62 18.66
CA GLY A 796 -3.84 -17.36 18.79
C GLY A 796 -2.79 -16.72 19.73
N SER A 797 -1.56 -17.23 19.69
CA SER A 797 -0.42 -16.72 20.46
C SER A 797 0.09 -15.39 19.90
N ALA A 798 0.41 -14.43 20.78
CA ALA A 798 0.97 -13.12 20.39
C ALA A 798 2.37 -13.25 19.77
N LYS A 799 3.03 -14.41 19.93
CA LYS A 799 4.39 -14.72 19.51
C LYS A 799 4.66 -14.57 18.01
N TYR A 800 3.65 -14.70 17.16
CA TYR A 800 3.82 -14.76 15.70
C TYR A 800 3.16 -13.60 14.94
N LEU A 801 2.76 -12.55 15.65
CA LEU A 801 1.97 -11.45 15.08
C LEU A 801 2.71 -10.68 13.98
N VAL A 802 4.00 -10.40 14.19
CA VAL A 802 4.84 -9.68 13.22
C VAL A 802 4.89 -10.41 11.89
N GLY A 803 5.14 -11.72 11.92
CA GLY A 803 5.15 -12.55 10.73
C GLY A 803 3.83 -12.55 9.97
N LYS A 804 2.70 -12.60 10.69
CA LYS A 804 1.36 -12.52 10.11
C LYS A 804 1.14 -11.17 9.42
N GLN A 805 1.45 -10.07 10.10
CA GLN A 805 1.27 -8.72 9.55
C GLN A 805 2.14 -8.47 8.32
N LEU A 806 3.40 -8.93 8.34
CA LEU A 806 4.28 -8.84 7.18
C LEU A 806 3.70 -9.62 5.98
N ILE A 807 3.09 -10.78 6.20
CA ILE A 807 2.39 -11.54 5.14
C ILE A 807 1.15 -10.80 4.64
N GLU A 808 0.37 -10.19 5.54
CA GLU A 808 -0.85 -9.45 5.19
C GLU A 808 -0.59 -8.11 4.49
N ALA A 809 0.53 -7.46 4.84
CA ALA A 809 1.01 -6.25 4.18
C ALA A 809 1.79 -6.54 2.89
N SER A 810 2.04 -7.82 2.59
CA SER A 810 2.67 -8.26 1.35
C SER A 810 1.63 -8.86 0.41
N ASP A 811 2.02 -9.04 -0.84
CA ASP A 811 1.27 -9.72 -1.88
C ASP A 811 1.41 -11.25 -1.83
N CYS A 812 1.99 -11.83 -0.76
CA CYS A 812 2.14 -13.29 -0.66
C CYS A 812 0.79 -14.02 -0.76
N ARG A 813 -0.29 -13.35 -0.35
CA ARG A 813 -1.68 -13.82 -0.49
C ARG A 813 -2.13 -13.97 -1.94
N SER A 814 -1.45 -13.35 -2.90
CA SER A 814 -1.74 -13.51 -4.31
C SER A 814 -1.47 -14.93 -4.79
N CYS A 815 -0.56 -15.67 -4.12
CA CYS A 815 -0.16 -17.03 -4.49
C CYS A 815 -0.41 -18.08 -3.38
N HIS A 816 -0.56 -17.68 -2.12
CA HIS A 816 -0.73 -18.59 -0.98
C HIS A 816 -1.99 -18.30 -0.17
N ALA A 817 -2.78 -19.34 0.10
CA ALA A 817 -3.86 -19.30 1.08
C ALA A 817 -3.45 -20.00 2.40
N ASN A 818 -4.24 -19.82 3.46
CA ASN A 818 -3.93 -20.42 4.76
C ASN A 818 -4.04 -21.95 4.73
N ASP A 819 -5.11 -22.47 4.14
CA ASP A 819 -5.57 -23.84 4.28
C ASP A 819 -5.93 -24.55 2.97
N LYS A 820 -6.07 -23.82 1.86
CA LYS A 820 -6.25 -24.37 0.52
C LYS A 820 -5.04 -24.11 -0.38
N GLU A 821 -4.82 -25.00 -1.34
CA GLU A 821 -3.84 -24.79 -2.39
C GLU A 821 -4.34 -23.70 -3.34
N SER A 822 -3.44 -22.81 -3.78
CA SER A 822 -3.68 -21.76 -4.78
C SER A 822 -2.65 -21.93 -5.90
N VAL A 823 -1.92 -20.89 -6.32
CA VAL A 823 -0.71 -21.04 -7.15
C VAL A 823 0.34 -21.82 -6.38
N GLY A 824 0.61 -21.42 -5.14
CA GLY A 824 1.51 -22.10 -4.21
C GLY A 824 0.78 -23.01 -3.21
N PRO A 825 1.54 -23.79 -2.42
CA PRO A 825 0.97 -24.61 -1.35
C PRO A 825 0.30 -23.74 -0.28
N ALA A 826 -0.72 -24.31 0.38
CA ALA A 826 -1.32 -23.71 1.57
C ALA A 826 -0.25 -23.51 2.66
N TYR A 827 -0.32 -22.41 3.42
CA TYR A 827 0.62 -22.19 4.52
C TYR A 827 0.61 -23.33 5.56
N LYS A 828 -0.57 -23.90 5.87
CA LYS A 828 -0.69 -25.10 6.72
C LYS A 828 0.06 -26.31 6.15
N ALA A 829 0.09 -26.49 4.83
CA ALA A 829 0.81 -27.59 4.19
C ALA A 829 2.33 -27.37 4.29
N VAL A 830 2.81 -26.14 4.08
CA VAL A 830 4.22 -25.77 4.32
C VAL A 830 4.61 -26.04 5.77
N ALA A 831 3.79 -25.58 6.72
CA ALA A 831 3.99 -25.79 8.13
C ALA A 831 4.10 -27.28 8.49
N ALA A 832 3.17 -28.10 7.98
CA ALA A 832 3.14 -29.53 8.24
C ALA A 832 4.39 -30.24 7.71
N ARG A 833 4.86 -29.87 6.52
CA ARG A 833 6.07 -30.46 5.91
C ARG A 833 7.34 -30.17 6.68
N TYR A 834 7.48 -28.97 7.23
CA TYR A 834 8.68 -28.55 7.95
C TYR A 834 8.51 -28.62 9.49
N LYS A 835 7.47 -29.32 9.97
CA LYS A 835 7.21 -29.49 11.40
C LYS A 835 8.42 -30.13 12.09
N GLY A 836 8.92 -29.46 13.13
CA GLY A 836 10.09 -29.91 13.90
C GLY A 836 11.45 -29.71 13.21
N ASN A 837 11.50 -29.16 12.00
CA ASN A 837 12.76 -28.87 11.31
C ASN A 837 13.24 -27.45 11.61
N TYR A 838 14.06 -27.29 12.65
CA TYR A 838 14.60 -25.98 13.04
C TYR A 838 15.54 -25.36 12.00
N GLN A 839 16.14 -26.16 11.10
CA GLN A 839 16.97 -25.65 10.00
C GLN A 839 16.13 -24.95 8.92
N ALA A 840 14.80 -25.16 8.88
CA ALA A 840 13.90 -24.47 7.97
C ALA A 840 13.99 -22.94 8.07
N LEU A 841 14.31 -22.42 9.26
CA LEU A 841 14.53 -20.99 9.50
C LEU A 841 15.79 -20.44 8.81
N LEU A 842 16.71 -21.29 8.36
CA LEU A 842 17.92 -20.85 7.66
C LEU A 842 17.68 -20.66 6.15
N PHE A 843 16.81 -21.46 5.55
CA PHE A 843 16.64 -21.48 4.08
C PHE A 843 15.28 -20.99 3.57
N LEU A 844 14.19 -21.12 4.35
CA LEU A 844 12.88 -20.61 3.92
C LEU A 844 12.84 -19.08 3.79
N PRO A 845 13.49 -18.28 4.67
CA PRO A 845 13.55 -16.83 4.47
C PRO A 845 14.23 -16.46 3.15
N GLN A 846 15.32 -17.16 2.81
CA GLN A 846 16.01 -16.97 1.53
C GLN A 846 15.16 -17.40 0.34
N LYS A 847 14.28 -18.41 0.51
CA LYS A 847 13.33 -18.82 -0.52
C LYS A 847 12.27 -17.75 -0.78
N ILE A 848 11.80 -17.06 0.27
CA ILE A 848 10.88 -15.90 0.12
C ILE A 848 11.58 -14.76 -0.63
N ILE A 849 12.79 -14.39 -0.19
CA ILE A 849 13.52 -13.24 -0.75
C ILE A 849 13.88 -13.47 -2.23
N LYS A 850 14.38 -14.67 -2.57
CA LYS A 850 14.91 -14.97 -3.92
C LYS A 850 13.88 -15.60 -4.86
N GLY A 851 12.77 -16.12 -4.34
CA GLY A 851 11.81 -16.91 -5.10
C GLY A 851 12.38 -18.26 -5.60
N GLY A 852 11.79 -18.78 -6.67
CA GLY A 852 12.30 -19.92 -7.45
C GLY A 852 11.46 -21.20 -7.36
N ASN A 853 11.98 -22.29 -7.92
CA ASN A 853 11.25 -23.56 -8.17
C ASN A 853 11.64 -24.70 -7.19
N GLY A 854 10.93 -25.83 -7.23
CA GLY A 854 11.48 -27.17 -6.98
C GLY A 854 11.17 -27.83 -5.63
N ASN A 855 10.63 -27.09 -4.64
CA ASN A 855 10.34 -27.67 -3.34
C ASN A 855 8.93 -28.29 -3.27
N TRP A 856 7.93 -27.68 -3.91
CA TRP A 856 6.51 -28.08 -3.84
C TRP A 856 5.93 -28.37 -5.23
N GLY A 857 6.61 -29.23 -5.99
CA GLY A 857 6.32 -29.47 -7.40
C GLY A 857 6.99 -28.45 -8.32
N GLU A 858 6.54 -28.37 -9.57
CA GLU A 858 7.12 -27.54 -10.64
C GLU A 858 6.66 -26.07 -10.61
N ARG A 859 5.91 -25.66 -9.57
CA ARG A 859 5.35 -24.31 -9.48
C ARG A 859 6.38 -23.34 -8.92
N LEU A 860 6.61 -22.26 -9.66
CA LEU A 860 7.60 -21.25 -9.34
C LEU A 860 7.02 -20.22 -8.36
N MET A 861 7.80 -19.88 -7.34
CA MET A 861 7.47 -18.86 -6.34
C MET A 861 8.08 -17.51 -6.74
N SER A 862 7.26 -16.46 -6.81
CA SER A 862 7.70 -15.07 -7.03
C SER A 862 8.68 -14.61 -5.94
N ALA A 863 9.59 -13.71 -6.30
CA ALA A 863 10.63 -13.21 -5.40
C ALA A 863 10.19 -11.96 -4.63
N HIS A 864 10.64 -11.84 -3.38
CA HIS A 864 10.42 -10.66 -2.51
C HIS A 864 11.76 -10.02 -2.09
N PRO A 865 12.57 -9.48 -3.02
CA PRO A 865 13.91 -8.95 -2.73
C PRO A 865 13.91 -7.70 -1.83
N GLN A 866 12.74 -7.05 -1.66
CA GLN A 866 12.56 -5.91 -0.77
C GLN A 866 12.56 -6.28 0.72
N LEU A 867 12.36 -7.56 1.06
CA LEU A 867 12.37 -8.03 2.44
C LEU A 867 13.80 -8.31 2.90
N ASN A 868 14.14 -7.89 4.12
CA ASN A 868 15.37 -8.33 4.75
C ASN A 868 15.21 -9.72 5.41
N THR A 869 16.32 -10.35 5.79
CA THR A 869 16.34 -11.69 6.37
C THR A 869 15.53 -11.79 7.66
N ASP A 870 15.55 -10.76 8.52
CA ASP A 870 14.84 -10.77 9.80
C ASP A 870 13.32 -10.73 9.58
N GLN A 871 12.84 -9.85 8.70
CA GLN A 871 11.44 -9.76 8.30
C GLN A 871 10.93 -11.09 7.72
N ALA A 872 11.66 -11.65 6.75
CA ALA A 872 11.30 -12.93 6.15
C ALA A 872 11.36 -14.08 7.18
N THR A 873 12.25 -14.01 8.17
CA THR A 873 12.33 -14.98 9.28
C THR A 873 11.08 -14.92 10.16
N GLU A 874 10.59 -13.73 10.50
CA GLU A 874 9.33 -13.59 11.25
C GLU A 874 8.14 -14.16 10.49
N MET A 875 8.04 -13.92 9.18
CA MET A 875 7.02 -14.52 8.32
C MET A 875 7.06 -16.06 8.34
N VAL A 876 8.26 -16.64 8.23
CA VAL A 876 8.45 -18.11 8.30
C VAL A 876 8.08 -18.64 9.68
N LYS A 877 8.46 -17.97 10.78
CA LYS A 877 8.06 -18.37 12.14
C LYS A 877 6.55 -18.46 12.26
N TYR A 878 5.81 -17.48 11.73
CA TYR A 878 4.35 -17.53 11.68
C TYR A 878 3.85 -18.72 10.84
N ILE A 879 4.35 -18.90 9.62
CA ILE A 879 3.92 -20.02 8.76
C ILE A 879 4.14 -21.36 9.47
N LEU A 880 5.34 -21.62 10.01
CA LEU A 880 5.65 -22.87 10.69
C LEU A 880 4.82 -23.08 11.97
N SER A 881 4.36 -22.00 12.61
CA SER A 881 3.48 -22.10 13.77
C SER A 881 2.14 -22.75 13.45
N LEU A 882 1.66 -22.67 12.21
CA LEU A 882 0.35 -23.19 11.78
C LEU A 882 0.24 -24.72 11.85
N ALA A 883 1.34 -25.46 12.03
CA ALA A 883 1.35 -26.92 12.20
C ALA A 883 1.36 -27.38 13.66
N ASN A 884 1.49 -26.45 14.59
CA ASN A 884 1.45 -26.70 16.02
C ASN A 884 0.09 -26.26 16.55
N GLU A 885 -0.57 -27.12 17.33
CA GLU A 885 -1.62 -26.61 18.20
C GLU A 885 -0.94 -25.65 19.18
N VAL A 886 -1.42 -24.41 19.24
CA VAL A 886 -0.93 -23.46 20.23
C VAL A 886 -1.25 -24.06 21.60
N GLU A 887 -0.21 -24.39 22.37
CA GLU A 887 -0.35 -25.08 23.65
C GLU A 887 -1.20 -24.24 24.60
N LYS A 888 -2.45 -24.64 24.80
CA LYS A 888 -3.36 -23.99 25.74
C LYS A 888 -2.91 -24.30 27.16
N ARG A 889 -2.96 -23.30 28.03
CA ARG A 889 -2.79 -23.49 29.47
C ARG A 889 -4.14 -23.87 30.10
N PRO A 890 -4.15 -24.61 31.22
CA PRO A 890 -5.38 -24.87 31.96
C PRO A 890 -6.02 -23.56 32.46
N VAL A 891 -7.30 -23.58 32.82
CA VAL A 891 -7.99 -22.38 33.35
C VAL A 891 -7.50 -21.95 34.75
N GLN A 892 -6.68 -22.75 35.39
CA GLN A 892 -5.99 -22.42 36.64
C GLN A 892 -4.67 -23.18 36.71
N GLY A 893 -3.65 -22.58 37.31
CA GLY A 893 -2.37 -23.26 37.52
C GLY A 893 -1.24 -22.35 37.95
N ARG A 894 -0.02 -22.89 37.87
CA ARG A 894 1.24 -22.20 38.16
C ARG A 894 2.12 -22.20 36.91
N ILE A 895 2.67 -21.05 36.54
CA ILE A 895 3.58 -20.92 35.39
C ILE A 895 4.90 -20.29 35.81
N ALA A 896 6.02 -20.80 35.29
CA ALA A 896 7.34 -20.25 35.51
C ALA A 896 7.67 -19.12 34.51
N THR A 897 8.32 -18.06 34.98
CA THR A 897 8.82 -16.95 34.16
C THR A 897 10.31 -17.16 33.89
N GLN A 898 10.67 -17.96 32.88
CA GLN A 898 12.07 -18.28 32.55
C GLN A 898 12.46 -17.89 31.12
N GLN A 899 11.51 -17.63 30.23
CA GLN A 899 11.76 -17.31 28.82
C GLN A 899 12.51 -15.98 28.62
N HIS A 900 12.56 -15.12 29.64
CA HIS A 900 13.23 -13.83 29.60
C HIS A 900 14.73 -13.92 29.99
N VAL A 901 15.16 -15.08 30.51
CA VAL A 901 16.52 -15.24 31.01
C VAL A 901 17.49 -15.23 29.82
N GLY A 902 18.40 -14.25 29.80
CA GLY A 902 19.39 -14.08 28.73
C GLY A 902 18.89 -13.32 27.50
N THR A 903 17.67 -12.76 27.53
CA THR A 903 17.07 -12.08 26.37
C THR A 903 17.03 -10.55 26.49
N GLY A 904 17.54 -9.98 27.58
CA GLY A 904 17.51 -8.54 27.88
C GLY A 904 16.30 -8.11 28.73
N GLU A 905 16.20 -6.82 29.01
CA GLU A 905 15.24 -6.26 29.98
C GLU A 905 13.98 -5.65 29.33
N GLU A 906 13.91 -5.60 28.00
CA GLU A 906 12.80 -4.96 27.26
C GLU A 906 11.57 -5.86 27.07
N GLY A 907 11.72 -7.16 27.29
CA GLY A 907 10.65 -8.12 26.99
C GLY A 907 9.52 -8.15 28.01
N ARG A 908 8.36 -8.68 27.58
CA ARG A 908 7.14 -8.78 28.39
C ARG A 908 6.47 -10.13 28.25
N TYR A 909 5.81 -10.56 29.32
CA TYR A 909 4.87 -11.68 29.28
C TYR A 909 3.44 -11.19 29.07
N PHE A 910 2.66 -11.97 28.33
CA PHE A 910 1.25 -11.72 28.07
C PHE A 910 0.43 -12.94 28.44
N PHE A 911 -0.50 -12.75 29.38
CA PHE A 911 -1.62 -13.66 29.60
C PHE A 911 -2.76 -13.25 28.67
N THR A 912 -3.14 -14.12 27.74
CA THR A 912 -4.33 -13.89 26.90
C THR A 912 -5.36 -14.95 27.23
N VAL A 913 -6.53 -14.51 27.68
CA VAL A 913 -7.67 -15.38 27.95
C VAL A 913 -8.81 -15.03 27.02
N SER A 914 -9.38 -16.01 26.34
CA SER A 914 -10.58 -15.81 25.52
C SER A 914 -11.60 -16.92 25.66
N TYR A 915 -12.87 -16.54 25.50
CA TYR A 915 -13.99 -17.47 25.50
C TYR A 915 -14.99 -17.05 24.42
N THR A 916 -15.49 -18.02 23.67
CA THR A 916 -16.58 -17.83 22.70
C THR A 916 -17.80 -18.59 23.22
N ASP A 917 -18.91 -17.87 23.41
CA ASP A 917 -20.18 -18.46 23.87
C ASP A 917 -20.80 -19.41 22.82
N LYS A 918 -22.00 -19.94 23.05
CA LYS A 918 -22.71 -20.82 22.09
C LYS A 918 -23.61 -20.04 21.11
N GLY A 919 -23.68 -18.72 21.21
CA GLY A 919 -24.75 -17.93 20.63
C GLY A 919 -26.07 -18.10 21.37
N ALA A 920 -26.98 -17.15 21.19
CA ALA A 920 -28.31 -17.19 21.82
C ALA A 920 -29.36 -16.45 20.98
N ASN A 921 -30.61 -16.91 21.05
CA ASN A 921 -31.78 -16.25 20.47
C ASN A 921 -31.64 -15.89 18.97
N GLY A 922 -31.01 -16.76 18.18
CA GLY A 922 -30.77 -16.54 16.74
C GLY A 922 -29.62 -15.59 16.41
N ILE A 923 -28.89 -15.10 17.42
CA ILE A 923 -27.64 -14.37 17.26
C ILE A 923 -26.48 -15.34 17.44
N GLY A 924 -25.52 -15.27 16.51
CA GLY A 924 -24.35 -16.15 16.53
C GLY A 924 -23.42 -15.93 17.72
N PRO A 925 -22.42 -16.80 17.89
CA PRO A 925 -21.51 -16.75 19.03
C PRO A 925 -20.72 -15.43 19.13
N ILE A 926 -20.44 -14.99 20.35
CA ILE A 926 -19.61 -13.80 20.65
C ILE A 926 -18.36 -14.22 21.41
N THR A 927 -17.21 -13.69 21.00
CA THR A 927 -15.94 -13.88 21.69
C THR A 927 -15.63 -12.70 22.60
N ALA A 928 -15.30 -13.00 23.86
CA ALA A 928 -14.71 -12.05 24.80
C ALA A 928 -13.26 -12.42 25.09
N ARG A 929 -12.42 -11.41 25.34
CA ARG A 929 -11.00 -11.55 25.58
C ARG A 929 -10.51 -10.59 26.65
N GLU A 930 -9.53 -11.02 27.42
CA GLU A 930 -8.74 -10.19 28.32
C GLU A 930 -7.24 -10.47 28.10
N VAL A 931 -6.43 -9.41 28.17
CA VAL A 931 -4.97 -9.50 28.07
C VAL A 931 -4.35 -8.82 29.30
N VAL A 932 -3.51 -9.56 30.03
CA VAL A 932 -2.69 -9.02 31.12
C VAL A 932 -1.23 -9.06 30.72
N SER A 933 -0.55 -7.92 30.80
CA SER A 933 0.87 -7.78 30.43
C SER A 933 1.73 -7.59 31.68
N LEU A 934 2.76 -8.43 31.81
CA LEU A 934 3.78 -8.34 32.86
C LEU A 934 5.09 -7.89 32.22
N ARG A 935 5.74 -6.90 32.82
CA ARG A 935 7.00 -6.31 32.33
C ARG A 935 8.15 -6.56 33.28
N HIS A 936 9.37 -6.27 32.83
CA HIS A 936 10.55 -6.31 33.68
C HIS A 936 10.43 -5.29 34.83
N PRO A 937 10.93 -5.58 36.05
CA PRO A 937 10.84 -4.70 37.21
C PRO A 937 11.73 -3.45 37.12
N LYS A 938 12.44 -3.24 36.02
CA LYS A 938 13.21 -2.03 35.74
C LYS A 938 12.41 -1.11 34.82
N LEU A 939 12.17 0.12 35.23
CA LEU A 939 11.50 1.15 34.44
C LEU A 939 12.50 2.24 34.08
N GLU A 940 12.61 2.54 32.78
CA GLU A 940 13.41 3.67 32.30
C GLU A 940 12.69 4.99 32.63
N ALA A 941 13.40 5.95 33.20
CA ALA A 941 12.82 7.18 33.71
C ALA A 941 12.29 8.10 32.60
N ASP A 942 12.87 8.01 31.39
CA ASP A 942 12.40 8.76 30.22
C ASP A 942 11.11 8.18 29.62
N GLU A 943 10.69 6.99 30.03
CA GLU A 943 9.41 6.35 29.65
C GLU A 943 8.25 6.69 30.60
N CYS A 944 8.43 7.61 31.55
CA CYS A 944 7.35 8.04 32.46
C CYS A 944 6.10 8.58 31.72
N ASP A 945 4.93 8.29 32.30
CA ASP A 945 3.61 8.67 31.78
C ASP A 945 3.35 10.18 31.87
N ALA A 946 3.93 10.83 32.88
CA ALA A 946 3.91 12.29 33.05
C ALA A 946 5.12 12.77 33.85
N PHE A 947 5.46 14.05 33.73
CA PHE A 947 6.54 14.67 34.48
C PHE A 947 6.31 16.17 34.69
N HIS A 948 6.92 16.73 35.73
CA HIS A 948 6.85 18.16 36.06
C HIS A 948 8.22 18.66 36.54
N LYS A 949 8.71 19.80 36.03
CA LYS A 949 10.05 20.37 36.34
C LYS A 949 11.22 19.36 36.22
N VAL A 950 11.11 18.46 35.25
CA VAL A 950 12.15 17.52 34.82
C VAL A 950 12.19 17.56 33.29
N GLY A 951 13.34 17.37 32.65
CA GLY A 951 13.48 17.22 31.20
C GLY A 951 13.75 15.76 30.81
N LYS A 952 13.44 15.37 29.58
CA LYS A 952 13.87 14.08 29.00
C LYS A 952 15.08 14.32 28.09
N SER A 953 16.13 13.51 28.22
CA SER A 953 17.36 13.63 27.42
C SER A 953 17.68 12.30 26.73
N ARG A 954 17.92 12.34 25.41
CA ARG A 954 18.36 11.20 24.59
C ARG A 954 19.55 11.62 23.72
N PRO A 955 20.80 11.41 24.16
CA PRO A 955 21.97 11.80 23.38
C PRO A 955 22.30 10.74 22.31
N ASN A 956 21.89 10.93 21.06
CA ASN A 956 22.24 10.11 19.87
C ASN A 956 21.95 8.58 19.96
N ALA A 957 21.97 7.90 18.81
CA ALA A 957 21.73 6.46 18.69
C ALA A 957 22.91 5.66 19.29
N GLY A 958 22.88 5.44 20.60
CA GLY A 958 23.84 4.62 21.34
C GLY A 958 24.18 5.10 22.76
N ALA A 959 23.74 6.29 23.20
CA ALA A 959 23.95 6.75 24.59
C ALA A 959 22.69 6.64 25.45
N LEU A 960 22.90 6.62 26.78
CA LEU A 960 21.86 6.43 27.81
C LEU A 960 20.75 7.49 27.73
N ALA A 961 19.50 7.05 27.67
CA ALA A 961 18.31 7.90 27.76
C ALA A 961 17.92 8.09 29.23
N PHE A 962 17.68 9.32 29.69
CA PHE A 962 17.40 9.59 31.11
C PHE A 962 16.49 10.80 31.32
N ALA A 963 15.86 10.85 32.49
CA ALA A 963 15.15 12.02 33.00
C ALA A 963 16.15 12.98 33.67
N GLY A 964 16.42 14.12 33.05
CA GLY A 964 17.48 15.04 33.43
C GLY A 964 17.01 16.37 33.99
N GLY A 965 17.86 17.00 34.81
CA GLY A 965 17.64 18.38 35.27
C GLY A 965 16.45 18.56 36.22
N ALA A 966 16.11 17.53 36.99
CA ALA A 966 15.04 17.60 37.98
C ALA A 966 15.28 18.75 38.97
N ARG A 967 14.27 19.57 39.22
CA ARG A 967 14.32 20.69 40.19
C ARG A 967 13.45 20.41 41.41
N ASP A 968 13.59 21.22 42.44
CA ASP A 968 12.77 21.13 43.65
C ASP A 968 11.27 21.22 43.33
N GLY A 969 10.50 20.28 43.90
CA GLY A 969 9.08 20.07 43.63
C GLY A 969 8.77 19.49 42.25
N GLY A 970 9.78 19.06 41.50
CA GLY A 970 9.59 18.30 40.27
C GLY A 970 9.25 16.84 40.54
N TYR A 971 8.63 16.15 39.58
CA TYR A 971 8.30 14.73 39.73
C TYR A 971 8.23 13.97 38.40
N LEU A 972 8.37 12.64 38.49
CA LEU A 972 8.04 11.66 37.44
C LEU A 972 6.83 10.83 37.87
N VAL A 973 5.98 10.44 36.92
CA VAL A 973 4.77 9.64 37.17
C VAL A 973 4.81 8.33 36.39
N PHE A 974 4.55 7.22 37.08
CA PHE A 974 4.24 5.91 36.47
C PHE A 974 2.89 5.43 36.97
N LYS A 975 1.93 5.21 36.08
CA LYS A 975 0.54 4.92 36.42
C LYS A 975 0.27 3.42 36.58
N GLY A 976 -0.61 3.09 37.53
CA GLY A 976 -1.16 1.74 37.72
C GLY A 976 -0.13 0.65 38.03
N ILE A 977 0.96 0.99 38.72
CA ILE A 977 2.02 0.04 39.09
C ILE A 977 1.60 -0.73 40.33
N ASP A 978 1.60 -2.05 40.24
CA ASP A 978 1.37 -2.95 41.38
C ASP A 978 2.62 -3.07 42.22
N LEU A 979 2.53 -2.67 43.49
CA LEU A 979 3.61 -2.72 44.48
C LEU A 979 3.56 -3.99 45.34
N THR A 980 2.61 -4.91 45.08
CA THR A 980 2.52 -6.19 45.80
C THR A 980 3.83 -6.98 45.68
N GLY A 981 4.43 -7.31 46.83
CA GLY A 981 5.67 -8.07 46.91
C GLY A 981 6.96 -7.27 46.65
N VAL A 982 6.87 -5.95 46.47
CA VAL A 982 8.04 -5.05 46.35
C VAL A 982 8.46 -4.55 47.74
N ASP A 983 9.74 -4.69 48.07
CA ASP A 983 10.30 -4.30 49.38
C ASP A 983 11.25 -3.11 49.30
N ALA A 984 11.80 -2.83 48.11
CA ALA A 984 12.75 -1.75 47.92
C ALA A 984 12.74 -1.24 46.48
N LEU A 985 13.17 0.01 46.30
CA LEU A 985 13.41 0.60 45.00
C LEU A 985 14.87 1.00 44.91
N THR A 986 15.52 0.65 43.80
CA THR A 986 16.86 1.12 43.44
C THR A 986 16.73 2.12 42.31
N TYR A 987 17.35 3.28 42.51
CA TYR A 987 17.38 4.36 41.54
C TYR A 987 18.79 4.47 40.99
N ARG A 988 18.97 4.42 39.67
CA ARG A 988 20.24 4.81 39.05
C ARG A 988 20.18 6.30 38.75
N VAL A 989 20.98 7.07 39.47
CA VAL A 989 20.88 8.53 39.51
C VAL A 989 22.25 9.18 39.38
N SER A 990 22.28 10.40 38.85
CA SER A 990 23.46 11.25 38.90
C SER A 990 23.08 12.60 39.46
N ALA A 991 23.81 13.10 40.45
CA ALA A 991 23.48 14.35 41.13
C ALA A 991 24.68 15.30 41.16
N ARG A 992 24.40 16.59 40.97
CA ARG A 992 25.41 17.66 41.00
C ARG A 992 25.79 17.99 42.45
N GLU A 993 26.52 19.10 42.63
CA GLU A 993 27.21 19.51 43.87
C GLU A 993 26.39 19.43 45.18
N HIS A 994 25.06 19.42 45.12
CA HIS A 994 24.19 19.51 46.30
C HIS A 994 23.29 18.31 46.55
N GLY A 995 23.24 17.33 45.63
CA GLY A 995 22.35 16.17 45.81
C GLY A 995 20.86 16.55 45.91
N GLY A 996 20.08 15.67 46.52
CA GLY A 996 18.68 15.91 46.86
C GLY A 996 17.98 14.64 47.34
N THR A 997 16.70 14.75 47.64
CA THR A 997 15.86 13.61 48.05
C THR A 997 14.98 13.17 46.89
N ILE A 998 14.78 11.87 46.73
CA ILE A 998 13.66 11.31 45.96
C ILE A 998 12.65 10.74 46.97
N ALA A 999 11.43 11.25 46.95
CA ALA A 999 10.31 10.73 47.72
C ALA A 999 9.27 10.11 46.77
N LEU A 1000 8.88 8.86 47.01
CA LEU A 1000 7.79 8.22 46.30
C LEU A 1000 6.47 8.49 47.02
N HIS A 1001 5.59 9.24 46.38
CA HIS A 1001 4.22 9.49 46.80
C HIS A 1001 3.23 8.60 46.02
N LEU A 1002 2.15 8.20 46.69
CA LEU A 1002 1.06 7.44 46.07
C LEU A 1002 -0.05 8.36 45.55
N ASP A 1003 -0.54 8.04 44.35
CA ASP A 1003 -1.72 8.55 43.65
C ASP A 1003 -1.72 10.04 43.30
N THR A 1004 -0.98 10.86 44.03
CA THR A 1004 -0.84 12.31 43.83
C THR A 1004 0.57 12.75 44.24
N PRO A 1005 1.09 13.89 43.74
CA PRO A 1005 2.43 14.37 44.10
C PRO A 1005 2.57 14.77 45.58
N ASP A 1006 1.46 15.07 46.27
CA ASP A 1006 1.43 15.39 47.70
C ASP A 1006 0.84 14.23 48.55
N GLY A 1007 0.71 13.04 47.95
CA GLY A 1007 0.12 11.87 48.58
C GLY A 1007 1.00 11.24 49.67
N PRO A 1008 0.57 10.11 50.27
CA PRO A 1008 1.36 9.41 51.27
C PRO A 1008 2.74 8.99 50.73
N VAL A 1009 3.80 9.34 51.46
CA VAL A 1009 5.18 8.94 51.11
C VAL A 1009 5.45 7.53 51.60
N VAL A 1010 5.86 6.65 50.69
CA VAL A 1010 6.12 5.22 51.00
C VAL A 1010 7.56 4.79 50.79
N ASN A 1011 8.37 5.60 50.09
CA ASN A 1011 9.80 5.42 49.95
C ASN A 1011 10.49 6.79 49.95
N THR A 1012 11.65 6.87 50.57
CA THR A 1012 12.47 8.09 50.55
C THR A 1012 13.94 7.70 50.50
N VAL A 1013 14.68 8.30 49.57
CA VAL A 1013 16.13 8.12 49.44
C VAL A 1013 16.86 9.45 49.36
N GLN A 1014 18.00 9.52 50.03
CA GLN A 1014 18.92 10.65 49.91
C GLN A 1014 19.96 10.36 48.83
N VAL A 1015 20.03 11.24 47.84
CA VAL A 1015 20.98 11.17 46.72
C VAL A 1015 22.11 12.14 46.98
N LYS A 1016 23.31 11.60 47.21
CA LYS A 1016 24.54 12.40 47.40
C LYS A 1016 25.06 12.90 46.04
N PRO A 1017 25.85 14.00 46.02
CA PRO A 1017 26.57 14.42 44.82
C PRO A 1017 27.44 13.29 44.26
N THR A 1018 27.31 13.01 42.97
CA THR A 1018 28.06 11.95 42.27
C THR A 1018 29.04 12.51 41.23
N PHE A 1019 28.83 13.75 40.77
CA PHE A 1019 29.72 14.41 39.82
C PHE A 1019 31.09 14.74 40.43
N ARG A 1020 32.17 14.39 39.72
CA ARG A 1020 33.53 14.86 40.01
C ARG A 1020 33.95 15.91 38.98
N LYS A 1021 34.49 17.04 39.44
CA LYS A 1021 34.91 18.15 38.58
C LYS A 1021 36.25 17.79 37.90
N GLN A 1022 36.25 17.56 36.59
CA GLN A 1022 37.46 17.42 35.78
C GLN A 1022 37.41 18.42 34.63
N GLY A 1023 38.39 19.32 34.52
CA GLY A 1023 38.54 20.23 33.37
C GLY A 1023 37.52 21.36 33.17
N GLY A 1024 36.50 21.51 34.02
CA GLY A 1024 35.56 22.65 33.96
C GLY A 1024 34.40 22.52 32.96
N VAL A 1025 34.25 21.38 32.29
CA VAL A 1025 33.12 21.05 31.41
C VAL A 1025 32.20 20.05 32.13
N TRP A 1026 30.89 20.32 32.16
CA TRP A 1026 29.89 19.46 32.80
C TRP A 1026 29.43 18.37 31.82
N GLU A 1027 30.28 17.38 31.57
CA GLU A 1027 29.92 16.23 30.73
C GLU A 1027 29.49 15.05 31.62
N LEU A 1028 28.35 14.43 31.29
CA LEU A 1028 27.82 13.29 32.03
C LEU A 1028 28.56 12.02 31.57
N GLN A 1029 29.51 11.55 32.37
CA GLN A 1029 30.27 10.34 32.11
C GLN A 1029 29.65 9.10 32.80
N PRO A 1030 29.89 7.87 32.31
CA PRO A 1030 29.36 6.65 32.91
C PRO A 1030 29.64 6.49 34.41
N GLU A 1031 30.79 6.95 34.89
CA GLU A 1031 31.21 6.93 36.30
C GLU A 1031 30.47 7.92 37.21
N ASN A 1032 29.69 8.85 36.64
CA ASN A 1032 28.91 9.83 37.41
C ASN A 1032 27.57 9.27 37.89
N TRP A 1033 27.19 8.05 37.47
CA TRP A 1033 25.98 7.38 37.89
C TRP A 1033 26.22 6.56 39.15
N ALA A 1034 25.31 6.68 40.12
CA ALA A 1034 25.30 5.85 41.32
C ALA A 1034 23.94 5.18 41.49
N GLU A 1035 23.94 3.99 42.07
CA GLU A 1035 22.73 3.32 42.51
C GLU A 1035 22.44 3.65 43.97
N VAL A 1036 21.23 4.14 44.24
CA VAL A 1036 20.76 4.41 45.59
C VAL A 1036 19.51 3.58 45.83
N THR A 1037 19.47 2.84 46.95
CA THR A 1037 18.35 1.96 47.28
C THR A 1037 17.65 2.43 48.54
N GLY A 1038 16.32 2.50 48.50
CA GLY A 1038 15.47 2.79 49.66
C GLY A 1038 14.49 1.66 49.91
N ARG A 1039 14.17 1.40 51.17
CA ARG A 1039 13.09 0.47 51.53
C ARG A 1039 11.74 1.07 51.21
N LEU A 1040 10.85 0.26 50.67
CA LEU A 1040 9.45 0.59 50.45
C LEU A 1040 8.66 0.20 51.69
N SER A 1041 7.80 1.10 52.17
CA SER A 1041 6.82 0.78 53.21
C SER A 1041 5.79 -0.21 52.66
N PRO A 1042 5.28 -1.18 53.45
CA PRO A 1042 4.34 -2.18 52.95
C PRO A 1042 3.09 -1.55 52.31
N THR A 1043 3.01 -1.62 50.98
CA THR A 1043 1.99 -0.92 50.19
C THR A 1043 1.51 -1.84 49.06
N PRO A 1044 0.72 -2.89 49.34
CA PRO A 1044 0.26 -3.79 48.28
C PRO A 1044 -0.76 -3.11 47.35
N GLY A 1045 -0.94 -3.68 46.16
CA GLY A 1045 -1.89 -3.22 45.16
C GLY A 1045 -1.34 -2.22 44.14
N LYS A 1046 -2.20 -1.82 43.21
CA LYS A 1046 -1.90 -0.87 42.12
C LYS A 1046 -2.07 0.57 42.58
N HIS A 1047 -1.08 1.40 42.28
CA HIS A 1047 -1.06 2.83 42.60
C HIS A 1047 -0.44 3.63 41.44
N ASP A 1048 -0.81 4.91 41.33
CA ASP A 1048 -0.03 5.85 40.50
C ASP A 1048 1.17 6.34 41.31
N LEU A 1049 2.38 6.17 40.79
CA LEU A 1049 3.63 6.40 41.52
C LEU A 1049 4.23 7.76 41.14
N TYR A 1050 4.32 8.66 42.11
CA TYR A 1050 4.91 10.00 41.96
C TYR A 1050 6.29 10.07 42.61
N PHE A 1051 7.34 10.12 41.81
CA PHE A 1051 8.73 10.27 42.28
C PHE A 1051 9.08 11.75 42.36
N VAL A 1052 8.93 12.34 43.55
CA VAL A 1052 9.11 13.77 43.80
C VAL A 1052 10.55 14.08 44.22
N PHE A 1053 11.15 15.10 43.60
CA PHE A 1053 12.51 15.55 43.85
C PHE A 1053 12.50 16.79 44.72
N THR A 1054 13.21 16.76 45.85
CA THR A 1054 13.26 17.90 46.78
C THR A 1054 14.67 18.23 47.24
N ASN A 1055 14.95 19.50 47.49
CA ASN A 1055 16.17 19.95 48.17
C ASN A 1055 15.89 21.26 48.94
N GLU A 1056 16.01 21.22 50.26
CA GLU A 1056 15.67 22.34 51.15
C GLU A 1056 16.53 23.59 50.93
N GLN A 1057 17.74 23.43 50.39
CA GLN A 1057 18.72 24.51 50.23
C GLN A 1057 18.70 25.13 48.83
N ILE A 1058 18.25 24.38 47.82
CA ILE A 1058 18.36 24.78 46.41
C ILE A 1058 17.07 24.45 45.66
N LYS A 1059 16.33 25.50 45.30
CA LYS A 1059 15.01 25.35 44.65
C LYS A 1059 15.04 25.51 43.12
N ASP A 1060 15.92 26.39 42.61
CA ASP A 1060 15.89 26.81 41.20
C ASP A 1060 16.96 26.17 40.29
N LYS A 1061 17.81 25.27 40.82
CA LYS A 1061 18.86 24.58 40.05
C LYS A 1061 18.51 23.11 39.82
N GLY A 1062 19.13 22.51 38.81
CA GLY A 1062 19.02 21.06 38.58
C GLY A 1062 19.69 20.27 39.70
N LEU A 1063 18.91 19.44 40.38
CA LEU A 1063 19.31 18.60 41.52
C LEU A 1063 19.98 17.32 41.03
N MET A 1064 19.28 16.56 40.18
CA MET A 1064 19.71 15.24 39.74
C MET A 1064 19.13 14.84 38.40
N ASN A 1065 19.67 13.75 37.85
CA ASN A 1065 19.14 12.99 36.73
C ASN A 1065 18.81 11.57 37.22
N VAL A 1066 17.80 10.95 36.64
CA VAL A 1066 17.39 9.56 36.88
C VAL A 1066 17.44 8.83 35.56
N ASP A 1067 18.19 7.73 35.52
CA ASP A 1067 18.29 6.83 34.36
C ASP A 1067 17.13 5.85 34.39
N TRP A 1068 17.10 5.00 35.42
CA TRP A 1068 16.04 4.01 35.64
C TRP A 1068 15.72 3.81 37.12
N ILE A 1069 14.58 3.14 37.35
CA ILE A 1069 14.06 2.75 38.65
C ILE A 1069 13.81 1.24 38.64
N LEU A 1070 14.49 0.49 39.51
CA LEU A 1070 14.37 -0.95 39.66
C LEU A 1070 13.57 -1.30 40.93
N PHE A 1071 12.47 -2.01 40.76
CA PHE A 1071 11.61 -2.50 41.83
C PHE A 1071 12.15 -3.86 42.31
N ARG A 1072 12.47 -3.98 43.60
CA ARG A 1072 13.08 -5.19 44.16
C ARG A 1072 12.09 -6.00 45.00
N PRO A 1073 12.00 -7.33 44.82
CA PRO A 1073 11.12 -8.18 45.61
C PRO A 1073 11.66 -8.43 47.03
N GLY A 1074 10.80 -8.88 47.95
CA GLY A 1074 11.13 -9.09 49.36
C GLY A 1074 11.77 -10.44 49.77
N GLY A 1075 12.98 -10.37 50.36
CA GLY A 1075 13.74 -11.43 51.10
C GLY A 1075 14.33 -12.60 50.27
N LYS A 1076 15.55 -13.15 50.44
CA LYS A 1076 16.74 -12.94 51.29
C LYS A 1076 17.88 -12.34 50.44
N ALA A 1077 18.83 -11.65 51.09
CA ALA A 1077 20.04 -11.08 50.51
C ALA A 1077 20.59 -11.85 49.28
N MET A 1078 20.42 -11.28 48.08
CA MET A 1078 21.33 -11.59 46.99
C MET A 1078 22.62 -10.81 47.26
N ALA A 1079 23.64 -11.56 47.63
CA ALA A 1079 25.00 -11.06 47.74
C ALA A 1079 25.39 -10.36 46.43
N SER A 1080 26.04 -9.20 46.57
CA SER A 1080 26.68 -8.46 45.49
C SER A 1080 27.45 -9.39 44.56
N ARG A 1081 27.16 -9.31 43.26
CA ARG A 1081 28.14 -9.58 42.20
C ARG A 1081 28.36 -8.31 41.43
#